data_AF-A0A662YKZ0-F1
#
_entry.id   AF-A0A662YKZ0-F1
#
_cell.length_a   1.000
_cell.length_b   1.000
_cell.length_c   1.000
_cell.angle_alpha   90.00
_cell.angle_beta   90.00
_cell.angle_gamma   90.00
#
_symmetry.space_group_name_H-M   'P 1'
#
loop_
_entity.id
_entity.type
_entity.pdbx_description
1 polymer ?
#
loop_
_entity_poly.entity_id
_entity_poly.type
_entity_poly.pdbx_seq_one_letter_code
_entity_poly.pdbx_strand_id
1 'polypeptide(L)'
;MRNNKAAVSPGAASPTADLVVPAATRSPPPSTASRRRLRWLTKRQFVGALYDWATWSFLVAMIGSQFAGIVWNSTTKVQLWELGQNPLLGIYDIVGTNDVPYRDRAVVCVRQGHVYRPMLLSEALSSGSGVNVTLVDSTGSSHSGYRVIQKSGATQTTLDSEPFDAYFNTCDVISETLEGIQQACSTLGYNVTLYNEGSAEDYVLRIVDGLESNHTLQLLHTLPVLVLPFSDNSASARYAAPGLDGSACVFHFRGKYTDASLSVPLFHGVSRSSRETATIRWLGKPDGVWRNGWYEDPSGSKWFADASGGQIAPDFPVASVLGLNARLWDTSTLHELDCLRTNCNVDVMRNSWGDKFAITSQVVDGISVAIADGKGHGLFWYKGPVKMTLSSVYDWQTFVANAALALLLARWAFAMLTLQYSYCIGVSTTWHRAGLGCVSSAQSFRYLPFTLLPQLKTALAAFWSVGCQFEGSQLALVETWFTMYPSIATCFFYYYSLLNLAAKVTRRRISDALFAPSVIFLSAMHYFRFAIAASDWFGFDGRLETLVYSDEVRRMKLHEFFVSDLAWRISGNATSLIAIKMAVLGINLLPLLLSRPLPVLRKPGEGLSGVEQALGVHAANVGGLGKSLVYIHSDLESSAASTSAVAPAPAKWKVALTSYELVRLGYVVYGGRYVLSFEHWDLVSSMILLRDFQHLWNQRVLVFVLHNDDESQDAQDAQDGELGLGGVRIDRDPHMLRVDDPRLLCIPFWQLSTRAIRC
;
A
#
# COMPACT_ATOMS: atom_id res chain seq x y z
N MET A 1 -44.94 29.00 47.54
CA MET A 1 -44.96 30.01 48.62
C MET A 1 -45.06 31.39 47.98
N ARG A 2 -46.09 32.15 48.40
CA ARG A 2 -46.23 33.62 48.44
C ARG A 2 -45.54 34.46 47.35
N ASN A 3 -46.32 35.10 46.47
CA ASN A 3 -46.85 36.46 46.62
C ASN A 3 -45.74 37.54 46.69
N ASN A 4 -45.66 38.45 45.73
CA ASN A 4 -46.38 39.72 45.85
C ASN A 4 -46.30 40.64 44.62
N LYS A 5 -47.47 41.24 44.39
CA LYS A 5 -47.77 42.44 43.59
C LYS A 5 -46.95 43.65 44.05
N ALA A 6 -46.67 44.58 43.13
CA ALA A 6 -47.24 45.93 43.20
C ALA A 6 -47.00 46.69 41.88
N ALA A 7 -48.04 47.42 41.47
CA ALA A 7 -48.18 48.15 40.22
C ALA A 7 -47.85 49.64 40.40
N VAL A 8 -47.37 50.30 39.33
CA VAL A 8 -47.58 51.74 39.06
C VAL A 8 -47.65 51.94 37.53
N SER A 9 -48.65 52.69 37.07
CA SER A 9 -48.91 53.22 35.73
C SER A 9 -49.01 54.77 35.87
N PRO A 10 -49.16 55.65 34.85
CA PRO A 10 -49.12 55.52 33.37
C PRO A 10 -48.17 56.56 32.70
N GLY A 11 -48.02 56.53 31.37
CA GLY A 11 -47.51 57.71 30.66
C GLY A 11 -47.07 57.55 29.20
N ALA A 12 -48.04 57.66 28.30
CA ALA A 12 -47.96 58.28 26.96
C ALA A 12 -47.14 57.62 25.82
N ALA A 13 -47.91 57.22 24.80
CA ALA A 13 -47.74 57.45 23.36
C ALA A 13 -46.67 56.67 22.58
N SER A 14 -47.12 55.58 21.94
CA SER A 14 -46.70 55.24 20.57
C SER A 14 -47.94 54.89 19.75
N PRO A 15 -48.11 55.44 18.54
CA PRO A 15 -49.18 55.03 17.64
C PRO A 15 -48.87 53.62 17.13
N THR A 16 -49.88 52.75 17.24
CA THR A 16 -49.98 51.46 16.56
C THR A 16 -49.96 51.69 15.05
N ALA A 17 -48.84 51.38 14.41
CA ALA A 17 -48.82 51.09 12.98
C ALA A 17 -49.17 49.61 12.82
N ASP A 18 -50.23 49.35 12.08
CA ASP A 18 -50.77 48.03 11.82
C ASP A 18 -49.71 47.04 11.36
N LEU A 19 -49.70 45.91 12.04
CA LEU A 19 -48.96 44.72 11.68
C LEU A 19 -49.58 44.16 10.39
N VAL A 20 -49.11 44.61 9.23
CA VAL A 20 -49.35 43.90 7.97
C VAL A 20 -48.56 42.61 8.02
N VAL A 21 -49.21 41.57 8.52
CA VAL A 21 -48.82 40.17 8.31
C VAL A 21 -48.76 39.96 6.79
N PRO A 22 -47.60 39.65 6.19
CA PRO A 22 -47.60 39.14 4.83
C PRO A 22 -48.33 37.80 4.90
N ALA A 23 -49.50 37.75 4.27
CA ALA A 23 -50.23 36.52 4.07
C ALA A 23 -49.25 35.46 3.57
N ALA A 24 -49.22 34.31 4.23
CA ALA A 24 -48.57 33.12 3.74
C ALA A 24 -49.02 32.92 2.29
N THR A 25 -48.13 33.24 1.34
CA THR A 25 -48.29 32.85 -0.05
C THR A 25 -48.30 31.33 -0.05
N ARG A 26 -49.52 30.78 0.01
CA ARG A 26 -49.82 29.43 -0.42
C ARG A 26 -49.09 29.24 -1.74
N SER A 27 -48.13 28.31 -1.73
CA SER A 27 -47.58 27.74 -2.95
C SER A 27 -48.75 27.48 -3.91
N PRO A 28 -48.71 27.99 -5.15
CA PRO A 28 -49.71 27.60 -6.13
C PRO A 28 -49.68 26.07 -6.24
N PRO A 29 -50.83 25.40 -6.41
CA PRO A 29 -50.85 23.97 -6.69
C PRO A 29 -49.94 23.69 -7.89
N PRO A 30 -49.28 22.51 -7.97
CA PRO A 30 -48.40 22.20 -9.08
C PRO A 30 -49.21 22.31 -10.37
N SER A 31 -49.05 23.44 -11.07
CA SER A 31 -49.59 23.65 -12.40
C SER A 31 -49.08 22.48 -13.23
N THR A 32 -50.02 21.74 -13.80
CA THR A 32 -49.84 20.57 -14.64
C THR A 32 -48.62 20.69 -15.52
N ALA A 33 -47.48 20.23 -15.01
CA ALA A 33 -46.26 20.09 -15.77
C ALA A 33 -46.58 19.08 -16.86
N SER A 34 -46.54 19.55 -18.11
CA SER A 34 -46.57 18.66 -19.26
C SER A 34 -45.62 17.51 -18.98
N ARG A 35 -46.12 16.27 -19.08
CA ARG A 35 -45.32 15.06 -18.95
C ARG A 35 -44.21 15.12 -20.02
N ARG A 36 -43.09 15.76 -19.68
CA ARG A 36 -41.85 15.70 -20.44
C ARG A 36 -41.50 14.21 -20.50
N ARG A 37 -41.59 13.62 -21.69
CA ARG A 37 -41.23 12.22 -21.91
C ARG A 37 -39.76 12.07 -21.50
N LEU A 38 -39.51 11.49 -20.32
CA LEU A 38 -38.17 11.02 -19.97
C LEU A 38 -37.74 10.07 -21.10
N ARG A 39 -36.64 10.39 -21.78
CA ARG A 39 -36.03 9.42 -22.70
C ARG A 39 -35.62 8.21 -21.89
N TRP A 40 -36.12 7.04 -22.29
CA TRP A 40 -35.81 5.76 -21.66
C TRP A 40 -34.29 5.58 -21.53
N LEU A 41 -33.87 5.17 -20.33
CA LEU A 41 -32.47 4.92 -20.00
C LEU A 41 -31.92 3.82 -20.92
N THR A 42 -30.82 4.09 -21.62
CA THR A 42 -30.18 3.05 -22.44
C THR A 42 -29.41 2.08 -21.55
N LYS A 43 -29.32 0.79 -21.95
CA LYS A 43 -28.52 -0.22 -21.22
C LYS A 43 -27.07 0.25 -20.98
N ARG A 44 -26.46 0.96 -21.93
CA ARG A 44 -25.09 1.49 -21.82
C ARG A 44 -24.95 2.58 -20.75
N GLN A 45 -25.95 3.45 -20.60
CA GLN A 45 -25.97 4.48 -19.56
C GLN A 45 -26.13 3.85 -18.18
N PHE A 46 -27.00 2.86 -18.04
CA PHE A 46 -27.17 2.10 -16.79
C PHE A 46 -25.87 1.41 -16.35
N VAL A 47 -25.25 0.63 -17.24
CA VAL A 47 -23.98 -0.06 -16.96
C VAL A 47 -22.88 0.93 -16.60
N GLY A 48 -22.84 2.09 -17.26
CA GLY A 48 -21.91 3.16 -16.90
C GLY A 48 -22.09 3.68 -15.47
N ALA A 49 -23.33 3.96 -15.08
CA ALA A 49 -23.64 4.43 -13.74
C ALA A 49 -23.35 3.38 -12.66
N LEU A 50 -23.65 2.10 -12.94
CA LEU A 50 -23.31 1.01 -12.05
C LEU A 50 -21.79 0.88 -11.87
N TYR A 51 -21.03 1.02 -12.96
CA TYR A 51 -19.56 1.05 -12.91
C TYR A 51 -19.04 2.20 -12.03
N ASP A 52 -19.58 3.42 -12.20
CA ASP A 52 -19.15 4.59 -11.42
C ASP A 52 -19.46 4.40 -9.91
N TRP A 53 -20.67 3.93 -9.57
CA TRP A 53 -21.06 3.64 -8.19
C TRP A 53 -20.26 2.50 -7.56
N ALA A 54 -20.03 1.42 -8.30
CA ALA A 54 -19.22 0.30 -7.82
C ALA A 54 -17.77 0.74 -7.58
N THR A 55 -17.21 1.53 -8.51
CA THR A 55 -15.87 2.10 -8.38
C THR A 55 -15.77 2.98 -7.13
N TRP A 56 -16.70 3.92 -6.97
CA TRP A 56 -16.73 4.81 -5.80
C TRP A 56 -16.85 4.02 -4.50
N SER A 57 -17.77 3.05 -4.43
CA SER A 57 -17.98 2.23 -3.23
C SER A 57 -16.75 1.42 -2.87
N PHE A 58 -16.08 0.84 -3.87
CA PHE A 58 -14.83 0.11 -3.70
C PHE A 58 -13.71 1.01 -3.15
N LEU A 59 -13.55 2.22 -3.69
CA LEU A 59 -12.55 3.18 -3.21
C LEU A 59 -12.86 3.68 -1.80
N VAL A 60 -14.13 3.92 -1.48
CA VAL A 60 -14.56 4.28 -0.12
C VAL A 60 -14.25 3.16 0.86
N ALA A 61 -14.49 1.90 0.51
CA ALA A 61 -14.12 0.77 1.36
C ALA A 61 -12.60 0.68 1.57
N MET A 62 -11.81 0.84 0.50
CA MET A 62 -10.34 0.81 0.60
C MET A 62 -9.78 1.97 1.42
N ILE A 63 -10.05 3.23 1.05
CA ILE A 63 -9.55 4.40 1.80
C ILE A 63 -10.15 4.44 3.21
N GLY A 64 -11.43 4.10 3.35
CA GLY A 64 -12.15 3.99 4.62
C GLY A 64 -11.49 3.00 5.59
N SER A 65 -10.97 1.87 5.08
CA SER A 65 -10.28 0.88 5.91
C SER A 65 -9.01 1.43 6.58
N GLN A 66 -8.34 2.45 6.00
CA GLN A 66 -7.19 3.08 6.65
C GLN A 66 -7.57 3.90 7.88
N PHE A 67 -8.77 4.51 7.91
CA PHE A 67 -9.22 5.24 9.10
C PHE A 67 -9.41 4.32 10.30
N ALA A 68 -9.73 3.04 10.07
CA ALA A 68 -9.74 2.05 11.16
C ALA A 68 -8.35 1.93 11.80
N GLY A 69 -7.26 2.16 11.04
CA GLY A 69 -5.89 2.19 11.52
C GLY A 69 -5.57 3.27 12.56
N ILE A 70 -6.42 4.28 12.74
CA ILE A 70 -6.32 5.26 13.83
C ILE A 70 -6.49 4.56 15.19
N VAL A 71 -7.41 3.60 15.26
CA VAL A 71 -7.74 2.86 16.50
C VAL A 71 -7.11 1.47 16.48
N TRP A 72 -7.00 0.87 15.30
CA TRP A 72 -6.62 -0.51 15.08
C TRP A 72 -5.27 -0.59 14.36
N ASN A 73 -4.19 -0.31 15.11
CA ASN A 73 -2.83 -0.22 14.57
C ASN A 73 -2.18 -1.59 14.27
N SER A 74 -2.82 -2.70 14.64
CA SER A 74 -2.29 -4.03 14.44
C SER A 74 -3.38 -5.07 14.16
N THR A 75 -3.06 -6.07 13.34
CA THR A 75 -3.94 -7.21 13.07
C THR A 75 -3.17 -8.51 13.23
N THR A 76 -3.75 -9.45 13.97
CA THR A 76 -3.16 -10.77 14.19
C THR A 76 -3.92 -11.81 13.39
N LYS A 77 -3.19 -12.62 12.62
CA LYS A 77 -3.73 -13.76 11.89
C LYS A 77 -2.94 -15.01 12.27
N VAL A 78 -3.62 -16.13 12.41
CA VAL A 78 -3.00 -17.45 12.53
C VAL A 78 -3.20 -18.15 11.20
N GLN A 79 -2.12 -18.57 10.56
CA GLN A 79 -2.18 -19.30 9.31
C GLN A 79 -1.23 -20.48 9.36
N LEU A 80 -1.66 -21.62 8.79
CA LEU A 80 -0.75 -22.73 8.53
C LEU A 80 0.13 -22.35 7.34
N TRP A 81 1.43 -22.22 7.59
CA TRP A 81 2.42 -22.02 6.54
C TRP A 81 2.92 -23.37 6.06
N GLU A 82 2.98 -23.56 4.75
CA GLU A 82 3.58 -24.72 4.10
C GLU A 82 4.39 -24.23 2.90
N LEU A 83 5.70 -24.45 2.94
CA LEU A 83 6.65 -24.06 1.89
C LEU A 83 7.47 -25.28 1.48
N GLY A 84 7.80 -25.38 0.19
CA GLY A 84 8.54 -26.53 -0.35
C GLY A 84 7.68 -27.79 -0.45
N GLN A 85 8.33 -28.96 -0.47
CA GLN A 85 7.65 -30.24 -0.61
C GLN A 85 8.11 -31.24 0.46
N ASN A 86 7.25 -32.21 0.78
CA ASN A 86 7.58 -33.25 1.74
C ASN A 86 8.88 -33.99 1.31
N PRO A 87 9.89 -34.14 2.19
CA PRO A 87 11.18 -34.74 1.84
C PRO A 87 11.08 -36.19 1.39
N LEU A 88 9.97 -36.88 1.67
CA LEU A 88 9.71 -38.24 1.20
C LEU A 88 9.41 -38.35 -0.30
N LEU A 89 9.12 -37.24 -0.97
CA LEU A 89 8.92 -37.19 -2.41
C LEU A 89 10.24 -37.18 -3.20
N GLY A 90 11.37 -37.06 -2.50
CA GLY A 90 12.71 -37.06 -3.09
C GLY A 90 13.25 -35.65 -3.35
N ILE A 91 14.48 -35.63 -3.85
CA ILE A 91 15.23 -34.40 -4.19
C ILE A 91 14.60 -33.69 -5.38
N TYR A 92 14.63 -32.37 -5.35
CA TYR A 92 14.13 -31.50 -6.40
C TYR A 92 14.97 -30.22 -6.49
N ASP A 93 14.76 -29.46 -7.56
CA ASP A 93 15.38 -28.15 -7.70
C ASP A 93 14.70 -27.18 -6.72
N ILE A 94 15.46 -26.73 -5.72
CA ILE A 94 14.99 -25.78 -4.73
C ILE A 94 14.87 -24.43 -5.42
N VAL A 95 13.62 -24.10 -5.71
CA VAL A 95 13.17 -22.82 -6.22
C VAL A 95 13.64 -21.64 -5.36
N GLY A 96 14.23 -20.64 -6.01
CA GLY A 96 14.70 -19.41 -5.38
C GLY A 96 16.09 -19.51 -4.73
N THR A 97 16.63 -18.36 -4.32
CA THR A 97 17.93 -18.27 -3.60
C THR A 97 17.77 -17.94 -2.11
N ASN A 98 16.52 -17.85 -1.72
CA ASN A 98 16.02 -17.35 -0.48
C ASN A 98 15.88 -18.51 0.51
N ASP A 99 16.38 -18.31 1.74
CA ASP A 99 16.54 -19.34 2.77
C ASP A 99 17.70 -20.34 2.55
N VAL A 100 18.63 -20.07 1.61
CA VAL A 100 19.89 -20.83 1.47
C VAL A 100 20.83 -20.44 2.62
N PRO A 101 21.02 -21.28 3.64
CA PRO A 101 21.56 -20.84 4.93
C PRO A 101 23.08 -20.73 4.98
N TYR A 102 23.75 -21.23 3.95
CA TYR A 102 25.20 -21.34 3.90
C TYR A 102 25.84 -20.36 2.92
N ARG A 103 25.08 -19.39 2.39
CA ARG A 103 25.63 -18.32 1.55
C ARG A 103 26.23 -17.20 2.40
N ASP A 104 27.14 -16.43 1.81
CA ASP A 104 28.01 -15.33 2.30
C ASP A 104 27.41 -14.20 3.16
N ARG A 105 26.16 -14.34 3.59
CA ARG A 105 25.49 -13.47 4.57
C ARG A 105 25.82 -13.85 6.01
N ALA A 106 26.74 -14.79 6.22
CA ALA A 106 27.10 -15.25 7.56
C ALA A 106 27.72 -14.11 8.39
N VAL A 107 27.42 -14.10 9.68
CA VAL A 107 27.93 -13.12 10.64
C VAL A 107 28.80 -13.84 11.66
N VAL A 108 29.89 -13.19 12.05
CA VAL A 108 30.82 -13.65 13.07
C VAL A 108 30.91 -12.64 14.20
N CYS A 109 31.05 -13.12 15.44
CA CYS A 109 31.22 -12.28 16.61
C CYS A 109 32.72 -12.10 16.88
N VAL A 110 33.28 -10.95 16.48
CA VAL A 110 34.71 -10.63 16.57
C VAL A 110 34.96 -9.76 17.81
N ARG A 111 35.99 -10.09 18.58
CA ARG A 111 36.37 -9.31 19.76
C ARG A 111 36.96 -7.96 19.34
N GLN A 112 36.39 -6.88 19.86
CA GLN A 112 36.93 -5.52 19.75
C GLN A 112 37.06 -4.94 21.17
N GLY A 113 38.26 -5.01 21.74
CA GLY A 113 38.50 -4.66 23.14
C GLY A 113 37.89 -5.69 24.09
N HIS A 114 36.92 -5.24 24.90
CA HIS A 114 36.23 -6.08 25.91
C HIS A 114 34.89 -6.63 25.45
N VAL A 115 34.44 -6.31 24.23
CA VAL A 115 33.12 -6.70 23.70
C VAL A 115 33.26 -7.47 22.40
N TYR A 116 32.33 -8.39 22.14
CA TYR A 116 32.20 -9.06 20.85
C TYR A 116 31.23 -8.28 19.97
N ARG A 117 31.67 -7.91 18.77
CA ARG A 117 30.85 -7.19 17.79
C ARG A 117 30.51 -8.07 16.60
N PRO A 118 29.28 -7.99 16.08
CA PRO A 118 28.93 -8.68 14.86
C PRO A 118 29.63 -8.04 13.66
N MET A 119 30.20 -8.88 12.80
CA MET A 119 30.83 -8.49 11.54
C MET A 119 30.42 -9.50 10.47
N LEU A 120 30.20 -9.05 9.24
CA LEU A 120 29.94 -9.97 8.12
C LEU A 120 31.19 -10.84 7.90
N LEU A 121 31.01 -12.12 7.64
CA LEU A 121 32.11 -13.06 7.44
C LEU A 121 32.98 -12.64 6.24
N SER A 122 32.35 -12.15 5.16
CA SER A 122 33.05 -11.63 3.99
C SER A 122 33.93 -10.41 4.32
N GLU A 123 33.49 -9.54 5.22
CA GLU A 123 34.29 -8.43 5.75
C GLU A 123 35.43 -8.98 6.60
N ALA A 124 35.15 -9.90 7.54
CA ALA A 124 36.16 -10.49 8.42
C ALA A 124 37.29 -11.20 7.64
N LEU A 125 36.96 -11.88 6.54
CA LEU A 125 37.91 -12.56 5.65
C LEU A 125 38.69 -11.60 4.74
N SER A 126 38.28 -10.33 4.63
CA SER A 126 38.97 -9.34 3.80
C SER A 126 40.28 -8.86 4.46
N SER A 127 41.32 -8.64 3.65
CA SER A 127 42.66 -8.26 4.13
C SER A 127 42.75 -6.92 4.89
N GLY A 128 41.66 -6.13 4.92
CA GLY A 128 41.59 -4.81 5.55
C GLY A 128 40.74 -4.73 6.83
N SER A 129 40.18 -5.84 7.31
CA SER A 129 39.21 -5.88 8.42
C SER A 129 39.82 -5.73 9.81
N GLY A 130 41.14 -5.88 9.94
CA GLY A 130 41.82 -5.96 11.22
C GLY A 130 41.63 -7.28 11.97
N VAL A 131 40.90 -8.25 11.39
CA VAL A 131 40.78 -9.62 11.92
C VAL A 131 42.01 -10.42 11.53
N ASN A 132 42.62 -11.12 12.49
CA ASN A 132 43.76 -11.97 12.21
C ASN A 132 43.29 -13.32 11.66
N VAL A 133 43.48 -13.54 10.36
CA VAL A 133 43.09 -14.74 9.63
C VAL A 133 44.33 -15.57 9.31
N THR A 134 44.37 -16.82 9.79
CA THR A 134 45.49 -17.74 9.55
C THR A 134 45.03 -18.95 8.75
N LEU A 135 45.84 -19.40 7.78
CA LEU A 135 45.59 -20.62 7.03
C LEU A 135 45.97 -21.84 7.88
N VAL A 136 45.02 -22.74 8.15
CA VAL A 136 45.21 -23.96 8.96
C VAL A 136 45.56 -25.15 8.08
N ASP A 137 44.84 -25.31 6.97
CA ASP A 137 45.02 -26.40 6.03
C ASP A 137 44.78 -25.90 4.61
N SER A 138 45.60 -26.34 3.67
CA SER A 138 45.47 -26.09 2.23
C SER A 138 45.24 -27.37 1.42
N THR A 139 45.29 -28.54 2.07
CA THR A 139 45.21 -29.85 1.41
C THR A 139 43.79 -30.37 1.29
N GLY A 140 42.82 -29.73 1.97
CA GLY A 140 41.42 -30.17 2.04
C GLY A 140 41.21 -31.38 2.95
N SER A 141 42.22 -31.74 3.76
CA SER A 141 42.19 -32.84 4.72
C SER A 141 41.62 -32.43 6.08
N SER A 142 41.46 -31.13 6.34
CA SER A 142 40.81 -30.63 7.54
C SER A 142 39.33 -30.98 7.55
N HIS A 143 38.89 -31.50 8.69
CA HIS A 143 37.49 -31.81 8.99
C HIS A 143 36.89 -30.84 10.02
N SER A 144 37.66 -29.88 10.52
CA SER A 144 37.35 -29.13 11.75
C SER A 144 36.88 -27.69 11.54
N GLY A 145 36.41 -27.35 10.33
CA GLY A 145 35.84 -26.04 10.02
C GLY A 145 34.33 -26.06 9.81
N TYR A 146 33.75 -24.91 9.49
CA TYR A 146 32.41 -24.83 8.92
C TYR A 146 32.47 -24.30 7.49
N ARG A 147 31.90 -25.03 6.53
CA ARG A 147 31.90 -24.63 5.12
C ARG A 147 30.81 -23.61 4.83
N VAL A 148 31.19 -22.53 4.17
CA VAL A 148 30.31 -21.45 3.68
C VAL A 148 30.53 -21.23 2.18
N ILE A 149 29.57 -20.65 1.49
CA ILE A 149 29.62 -20.41 0.04
C ILE A 149 29.53 -18.91 -0.23
N GLN A 150 30.53 -18.36 -0.92
CA GLN A 150 30.46 -16.96 -1.33
C GLN A 150 29.38 -16.69 -2.38
N LYS A 151 28.71 -15.53 -2.27
CA LYS A 151 27.73 -15.08 -3.26
C LYS A 151 28.48 -14.36 -4.38
N SER A 152 28.31 -14.82 -5.61
CA SER A 152 28.83 -14.11 -6.78
C SER A 152 28.05 -12.81 -7.01
N GLY A 153 28.64 -11.65 -6.70
CA GLY A 153 28.04 -10.33 -6.94
C GLY A 153 28.47 -9.29 -5.91
N ALA A 154 28.24 -8.00 -6.20
CA ALA A 154 28.54 -6.90 -5.28
C ALA A 154 27.71 -7.06 -4.00
N THR A 155 28.31 -7.63 -2.96
CA THR A 155 27.72 -7.83 -1.64
C THR A 155 27.77 -6.53 -0.85
N GLN A 156 26.67 -6.21 -0.20
CA GLN A 156 26.63 -5.18 0.82
C GLN A 156 27.63 -5.56 1.92
N THR A 157 28.55 -4.65 2.23
CA THR A 157 29.63 -4.89 3.21
C THR A 157 29.24 -4.55 4.64
N THR A 158 27.97 -4.21 4.89
CA THR A 158 27.53 -3.71 6.20
C THR A 158 26.14 -4.22 6.57
N LEU A 159 25.95 -4.50 7.86
CA LEU A 159 24.65 -4.80 8.46
C LEU A 159 23.84 -3.51 8.68
N ASP A 160 22.54 -3.56 8.43
CA ASP A 160 21.59 -2.52 8.85
C ASP A 160 21.56 -2.39 10.38
N SER A 161 21.12 -1.24 10.91
CA SER A 161 21.13 -0.95 12.35
C SER A 161 20.35 -1.97 13.18
N GLU A 162 19.16 -2.39 12.74
CA GLU A 162 18.33 -3.34 13.49
C GLU A 162 18.96 -4.75 13.56
N PRO A 163 19.39 -5.38 12.45
CA PRO A 163 20.17 -6.62 12.52
C PRO A 163 21.49 -6.48 13.29
N PHE A 164 22.19 -5.36 13.16
CA PHE A 164 23.42 -5.10 13.90
C PHE A 164 23.16 -5.09 15.41
N ASP A 165 22.15 -4.37 15.88
CA ASP A 165 21.80 -4.31 17.30
C ASP A 165 21.34 -5.68 17.84
N ALA A 166 20.54 -6.41 17.04
CA ALA A 166 20.10 -7.76 17.39
C ALA A 166 21.28 -8.74 17.53
N TYR A 167 22.23 -8.72 16.57
CA TYR A 167 23.41 -9.56 16.64
C TYR A 167 24.44 -9.08 17.67
N PHE A 168 24.49 -7.79 17.98
CA PHE A 168 25.29 -7.28 19.07
C PHE A 168 24.83 -7.87 20.40
N ASN A 169 23.53 -7.81 20.70
CA ASN A 169 22.94 -8.49 21.86
C ASN A 169 23.21 -10.00 21.84
N THR A 170 23.02 -10.64 20.68
CA THR A 170 23.24 -12.09 20.53
C THR A 170 24.71 -12.46 20.81
N CYS A 171 25.68 -11.73 20.26
CA CYS A 171 27.11 -11.95 20.49
C CYS A 171 27.49 -11.79 21.96
N ASP A 172 26.91 -10.80 22.64
CA ASP A 172 27.12 -10.56 24.08
C ASP A 172 26.62 -11.76 24.90
N VAL A 173 25.37 -12.19 24.67
CA VAL A 173 24.79 -13.35 25.36
C VAL A 173 25.53 -14.65 25.04
N ILE A 174 25.95 -14.87 23.79
CA ILE A 174 26.80 -16.03 23.42
C ILE A 174 28.09 -16.03 24.24
N SER A 175 28.74 -14.87 24.40
CA SER A 175 29.99 -14.78 25.15
C SER A 175 29.80 -15.10 26.64
N GLU A 176 28.65 -14.72 27.23
CA GLU A 176 28.30 -15.03 28.63
C GLU A 176 27.93 -16.50 28.85
N THR A 177 27.40 -17.18 27.82
CA THR A 177 26.77 -18.51 27.96
C THR A 177 27.43 -19.58 27.08
N LEU A 178 28.65 -19.32 26.60
CA LEU A 178 29.36 -20.18 25.67
C LEU A 178 29.55 -21.61 26.20
N GLU A 179 29.84 -21.74 27.49
CA GLU A 179 29.94 -23.03 28.18
C GLU A 179 28.65 -23.84 28.06
N GLY A 180 27.50 -23.19 28.29
CA GLY A 180 26.18 -23.82 28.16
C GLY A 180 25.84 -24.22 26.74
N ILE A 181 26.24 -23.41 25.75
CA ILE A 181 26.10 -23.77 24.33
C ILE A 181 26.92 -25.02 24.01
N GLN A 182 28.19 -25.05 24.44
CA GLN A 182 29.09 -26.18 24.20
C GLN A 182 28.59 -27.46 24.88
N GLN A 183 28.18 -27.36 26.15
CA GLN A 183 27.64 -28.49 26.90
C GLN A 183 26.33 -29.03 26.29
N ALA A 184 25.44 -28.15 25.82
CA ALA A 184 24.23 -28.56 25.11
C ALA A 184 24.57 -29.31 23.81
N CYS A 185 25.51 -28.80 23.01
CA CYS A 185 25.99 -29.49 21.81
C CYS A 185 26.64 -30.85 22.11
N SER A 186 27.45 -30.95 23.17
CA SER A 186 28.01 -32.24 23.62
C SER A 186 26.94 -33.21 24.07
N THR A 187 25.91 -32.74 24.79
CA THR A 187 24.76 -33.56 25.22
C THR A 187 23.93 -34.04 24.04
N LEU A 188 23.91 -33.30 22.93
CA LEU A 188 23.30 -33.68 21.66
C LEU A 188 24.17 -34.67 20.83
N GLY A 189 25.39 -34.98 21.29
CA GLY A 189 26.31 -35.92 20.66
C GLY A 189 27.30 -35.29 19.66
N TYR A 190 27.41 -33.96 19.62
CA TYR A 190 28.38 -33.26 18.77
C TYR A 190 29.72 -33.11 19.47
N ASN A 191 30.81 -33.35 18.74
CA ASN A 191 32.17 -33.18 19.24
C ASN A 191 32.66 -31.75 18.99
N VAL A 192 32.10 -30.79 19.72
CA VAL A 192 32.53 -29.38 19.67
C VAL A 192 33.75 -29.17 20.57
N THR A 193 34.59 -28.19 20.25
CA THR A 193 35.71 -27.80 21.12
C THR A 193 35.18 -27.33 22.48
N LEU A 194 35.49 -28.10 23.53
CA LEU A 194 35.26 -27.72 24.93
C LEU A 194 36.37 -26.77 25.36
N TYR A 195 35.99 -25.57 25.79
CA TYR A 195 36.94 -24.60 26.28
C TYR A 195 37.18 -24.80 27.78
N ASN A 196 38.38 -25.22 28.16
CA ASN A 196 38.79 -25.29 29.56
C ASN A 196 39.38 -23.95 30.00
N GLU A 197 38.98 -23.49 31.18
CA GLU A 197 39.38 -22.27 31.88
C GLU A 197 40.87 -21.90 31.68
N GLY A 198 41.15 -20.98 30.74
CA GLY A 198 42.52 -20.61 30.39
C GLY A 198 42.64 -19.42 29.44
N SER A 199 41.87 -18.35 29.70
CA SER A 199 41.84 -17.05 29.01
C SER A 199 40.95 -16.90 27.75
N ALA A 200 39.89 -16.09 27.88
CA ALA A 200 38.99 -15.66 26.78
C ALA A 200 39.70 -14.96 25.58
N GLU A 201 41.03 -14.91 25.57
CA GLU A 201 41.88 -14.39 24.49
C GLU A 201 42.06 -15.39 23.34
N ASP A 202 41.76 -16.68 23.55
CA ASP A 202 42.03 -17.77 22.59
C ASP A 202 40.79 -18.33 21.85
N TYR A 203 39.68 -17.59 21.77
CA TYR A 203 38.55 -18.08 20.96
C TYR A 203 38.86 -18.03 19.47
N VAL A 204 38.51 -19.12 18.81
CA VAL A 204 38.84 -19.37 17.42
C VAL A 204 37.64 -19.93 16.67
N LEU A 205 37.39 -19.39 15.47
CA LEU A 205 36.43 -19.94 14.53
C LEU A 205 37.16 -20.45 13.27
N ARG A 206 36.91 -21.70 12.88
CA ARG A 206 37.45 -22.29 11.65
C ARG A 206 36.41 -22.29 10.53
N ILE A 207 36.78 -21.74 9.38
CA ILE A 207 35.89 -21.54 8.22
C ILE A 207 36.52 -22.16 6.98
N VAL A 208 35.72 -22.83 6.17
CA VAL A 208 36.08 -23.26 4.81
C VAL A 208 35.31 -22.40 3.83
N ASP A 209 36.03 -21.48 3.18
CA ASP A 209 35.44 -20.47 2.32
C ASP A 209 35.34 -20.98 0.88
N GLY A 210 34.14 -21.43 0.49
CA GLY A 210 33.81 -21.94 -0.83
C GLY A 210 33.39 -23.41 -0.85
N LEU A 211 32.47 -23.75 -1.77
CA LEU A 211 31.97 -25.12 -1.94
C LEU A 211 33.07 -26.11 -2.29
N GLU A 212 33.97 -25.74 -3.20
CA GLU A 212 35.11 -26.56 -3.67
C GLU A 212 36.45 -26.15 -3.04
N SER A 213 36.42 -25.31 -2.01
CA SER A 213 37.64 -24.86 -1.36
C SER A 213 38.26 -25.96 -0.49
N ASN A 214 39.57 -26.11 -0.65
CA ASN A 214 40.44 -26.97 0.15
C ASN A 214 41.13 -26.19 1.28
N HIS A 215 40.85 -24.89 1.39
CA HIS A 215 41.50 -24.03 2.37
C HIS A 215 40.63 -23.92 3.62
N THR A 216 41.17 -24.34 4.76
CA THR A 216 40.58 -24.06 6.06
C THR A 216 41.28 -22.84 6.65
N LEU A 217 40.50 -21.79 6.90
CA LEU A 217 40.92 -20.55 7.51
C LEU A 217 40.53 -20.55 8.99
N GLN A 218 41.32 -19.85 9.78
CA GLN A 218 41.12 -19.70 11.21
C GLN A 218 41.05 -18.21 11.55
N LEU A 219 39.92 -17.79 12.11
CA LEU A 219 39.68 -16.44 12.58
C LEU A 219 39.99 -16.41 14.09
N LEU A 220 41.01 -15.65 14.47
CA LEU A 220 41.38 -15.47 15.88
C LEU A 220 40.47 -14.44 16.56
N HIS A 221 40.40 -14.51 17.89
CA HIS A 221 39.58 -13.62 18.73
C HIS A 221 38.11 -13.55 18.28
N THR A 222 37.57 -14.68 17.83
CA THR A 222 36.21 -14.80 17.30
C THR A 222 35.48 -15.91 18.03
N LEU A 223 34.24 -15.70 18.44
CA LEU A 223 33.45 -16.74 19.11
C LEU A 223 33.29 -17.97 18.20
N PRO A 224 33.33 -19.21 18.73
CA PRO A 224 33.25 -20.44 17.94
C PRO A 224 31.80 -20.78 17.52
N VAL A 225 31.00 -19.76 17.24
CA VAL A 225 29.60 -19.87 16.80
C VAL A 225 29.44 -19.00 15.57
N LEU A 226 29.04 -19.62 14.46
CA LEU A 226 28.71 -18.95 13.21
C LEU A 226 27.23 -18.59 13.19
N VAL A 227 26.92 -17.33 12.88
CA VAL A 227 25.56 -16.85 12.69
C VAL A 227 25.20 -16.96 11.22
N LEU A 228 24.07 -17.62 10.92
CA LEU A 228 23.60 -17.91 9.56
C LEU A 228 22.20 -17.30 9.38
N PRO A 229 22.10 -16.04 8.90
CA PRO A 229 20.82 -15.35 8.73
C PRO A 229 19.90 -16.07 7.71
N PHE A 230 18.59 -16.06 7.97
CA PHE A 230 17.60 -16.65 7.06
C PHE A 230 17.49 -15.90 5.71
N SER A 231 17.70 -14.58 5.74
CA SER A 231 17.76 -13.71 4.56
C SER A 231 18.79 -12.60 4.78
N ASP A 232 19.14 -11.88 3.72
CA ASP A 232 20.06 -10.73 3.80
C ASP A 232 19.48 -9.66 4.76
N ASN A 233 20.32 -9.14 5.67
CA ASN A 233 19.92 -8.20 6.74
C ASN A 233 18.70 -8.65 7.55
N SER A 234 18.53 -9.96 7.77
CA SER A 234 17.57 -10.47 8.75
C SER A 234 18.14 -10.34 10.17
N ALA A 235 17.31 -10.02 11.16
CA ALA A 235 17.69 -10.16 12.58
C ALA A 235 17.54 -11.61 13.08
N SER A 236 16.82 -12.45 12.34
CA SER A 236 16.63 -13.86 12.67
C SER A 236 17.65 -14.73 11.93
N ALA A 237 18.26 -15.67 12.66
CA ALA A 237 19.28 -16.56 12.15
C ALA A 237 19.16 -17.97 12.73
N ARG A 238 19.77 -18.91 12.04
CA ARG A 238 20.23 -20.17 12.63
C ARG A 238 21.71 -20.05 12.99
N TYR A 239 22.20 -20.97 13.80
CA TYR A 239 23.55 -20.91 14.35
C TYR A 239 24.25 -22.24 14.18
N ALA A 240 25.56 -22.20 13.99
CA ALA A 240 26.36 -23.40 13.84
C ALA A 240 27.65 -23.31 14.67
N ALA A 241 27.92 -24.35 15.44
CA ALA A 241 29.22 -24.56 16.10
C ALA A 241 29.96 -25.70 15.36
N PRO A 242 31.15 -25.45 14.79
CA PRO A 242 31.92 -26.48 14.10
C PRO A 242 32.40 -27.56 15.07
N GLY A 243 32.27 -28.83 14.67
CA GLY A 243 32.82 -29.96 15.40
C GLY A 243 34.25 -30.28 14.96
N LEU A 244 34.98 -30.96 15.84
CA LEU A 244 36.33 -31.45 15.59
C LEU A 244 36.39 -32.67 14.67
N ASP A 245 35.26 -33.34 14.47
CA ASP A 245 35.14 -34.63 13.79
C ASP A 245 34.41 -34.56 12.44
N GLY A 246 34.27 -33.37 11.85
CA GLY A 246 33.60 -33.20 10.57
C GLY A 246 32.14 -32.78 10.65
N SER A 247 31.43 -33.15 11.72
CA SER A 247 30.05 -32.72 11.94
C SER A 247 30.02 -31.30 12.52
N ALA A 248 28.86 -30.65 12.50
CA ALA A 248 28.66 -29.36 13.16
C ALA A 248 27.36 -29.38 13.97
N CYS A 249 27.34 -28.75 15.14
CA CYS A 249 26.12 -28.57 15.92
C CYS A 249 25.33 -27.40 15.31
N VAL A 250 24.21 -27.68 14.65
CA VAL A 250 23.32 -26.65 14.07
C VAL A 250 22.10 -26.50 14.98
N PHE A 251 21.80 -25.27 15.37
CA PHE A 251 20.81 -24.96 16.40
C PHE A 251 20.20 -23.57 16.22
N HIS A 252 19.18 -23.27 17.02
CA HIS A 252 18.44 -22.02 17.04
C HIS A 252 18.46 -21.44 18.44
N PHE A 253 18.67 -20.13 18.55
CA PHE A 253 18.55 -19.42 19.82
C PHE A 253 17.16 -18.81 20.01
N ARG A 254 16.71 -18.78 21.27
CA ARG A 254 15.45 -18.16 21.70
C ARG A 254 15.63 -17.38 23.00
N GLY A 255 14.60 -16.65 23.42
CA GLY A 255 14.62 -15.96 24.71
C GLY A 255 15.58 -14.75 24.71
N LYS A 256 16.45 -14.63 25.72
CA LYS A 256 17.38 -13.51 25.91
C LYS A 256 18.27 -13.24 24.69
N TYR A 257 18.59 -14.27 23.91
CA TYR A 257 19.36 -14.13 22.66
C TYR A 257 18.61 -13.28 21.61
N THR A 258 17.32 -13.55 21.42
CA THR A 258 16.49 -12.91 20.38
C THR A 258 15.82 -11.64 20.85
N ASP A 259 15.57 -11.52 22.16
CA ASP A 259 14.93 -10.37 22.78
C ASP A 259 15.58 -10.08 24.13
N ALA A 260 16.31 -8.96 24.22
CA ALA A 260 17.00 -8.53 25.42
C ALA A 260 16.07 -8.27 26.62
N SER A 261 14.75 -8.12 26.39
CA SER A 261 13.77 -7.98 27.47
C SER A 261 13.44 -9.31 28.18
N LEU A 262 13.77 -10.44 27.55
CA LEU A 262 13.59 -11.77 28.13
C LEU A 262 14.80 -12.14 28.98
N SER A 263 14.56 -12.78 30.13
CA SER A 263 15.64 -13.08 31.09
C SER A 263 16.37 -14.40 30.82
N VAL A 264 15.77 -15.33 30.06
CA VAL A 264 16.26 -16.70 29.92
C VAL A 264 16.91 -16.92 28.55
N PRO A 265 18.21 -17.27 28.47
CA PRO A 265 18.89 -17.59 27.23
C PRO A 265 18.67 -19.05 26.83
N LEU A 266 17.87 -19.27 25.78
CA LEU A 266 17.41 -20.60 25.37
C LEU A 266 18.13 -21.10 24.11
N PHE A 267 18.56 -22.36 24.14
CA PHE A 267 19.17 -23.08 23.02
C PHE A 267 18.24 -24.19 22.57
N HIS A 268 17.95 -24.26 21.26
CA HIS A 268 17.07 -25.25 20.64
C HIS A 268 17.83 -26.02 19.56
N GLY A 269 18.02 -27.33 19.75
CA GLY A 269 18.83 -28.15 18.85
C GLY A 269 18.35 -29.59 18.71
N VAL A 270 18.88 -30.29 17.70
CA VAL A 270 18.54 -31.68 17.38
C VAL A 270 19.75 -32.60 17.59
N SER A 271 19.50 -33.81 18.08
CA SER A 271 20.55 -34.82 18.30
C SER A 271 21.28 -35.16 17.02
N ARG A 272 22.60 -35.31 17.12
CA ARG A 272 23.47 -35.66 16.00
C ARG A 272 22.99 -36.94 15.32
N SER A 273 22.75 -38.00 16.09
CA SER A 273 22.32 -39.30 15.56
C SER A 273 21.05 -39.20 14.73
N SER A 274 20.06 -38.43 15.19
CA SER A 274 18.80 -38.22 14.48
C SER A 274 19.01 -37.41 13.20
N ARG A 275 19.77 -36.30 13.27
CA ARG A 275 20.03 -35.45 12.09
C ARG A 275 20.79 -36.21 11.01
N GLU A 276 21.87 -36.89 11.38
CA GLU A 276 22.73 -37.59 10.43
C GLU A 276 21.99 -38.77 9.78
N THR A 277 21.26 -39.56 10.57
CA THR A 277 20.43 -40.67 10.05
C THR A 277 19.33 -40.18 9.13
N ALA A 278 18.64 -39.09 9.48
CA ALA A 278 17.59 -38.52 8.65
C ALA A 278 18.16 -38.00 7.32
N THR A 279 19.29 -37.28 7.36
CA THR A 279 19.98 -36.76 6.17
C THR A 279 20.36 -37.87 5.21
N ILE A 280 21.03 -38.91 5.71
CA ILE A 280 21.45 -40.08 4.91
C ILE A 280 20.24 -40.75 4.25
N ARG A 281 19.20 -40.99 5.05
CA ARG A 281 18.00 -41.70 4.58
C ARG A 281 17.23 -40.88 3.55
N TRP A 282 17.06 -39.58 3.76
CA TRP A 282 16.31 -38.73 2.84
C TRP A 282 17.06 -38.47 1.53
N LEU A 283 18.39 -38.36 1.57
CA LEU A 283 19.20 -38.27 0.35
C LEU A 283 19.30 -39.60 -0.40
N GLY A 284 19.09 -40.73 0.29
CA GLY A 284 19.28 -42.07 -0.30
C GLY A 284 20.75 -42.36 -0.63
N LYS A 285 21.68 -41.80 0.15
CA LYS A 285 23.14 -41.90 -0.05
C LYS A 285 23.78 -42.44 1.23
N PRO A 286 23.96 -43.75 1.43
CA PRO A 286 24.38 -44.32 2.72
C PRO A 286 25.88 -44.26 3.07
N ASP A 287 26.77 -44.00 2.12
CA ASP A 287 28.23 -44.16 2.33
C ASP A 287 29.02 -42.83 2.37
N GLY A 288 28.34 -41.71 2.64
CA GLY A 288 28.99 -40.41 2.74
C GLY A 288 29.60 -40.14 4.11
N VAL A 289 30.38 -39.07 4.20
CA VAL A 289 31.12 -38.68 5.40
C VAL A 289 30.84 -37.23 5.75
N TRP A 290 30.70 -36.93 7.04
CA TRP A 290 30.59 -35.56 7.51
C TRP A 290 31.96 -34.88 7.50
N ARG A 291 32.06 -33.73 6.85
CA ARG A 291 33.27 -32.91 6.78
C ARG A 291 32.89 -31.44 6.79
N ASN A 292 33.56 -30.67 7.64
CA ASN A 292 33.40 -29.22 7.74
C ASN A 292 31.92 -28.76 7.91
N GLY A 293 31.13 -29.52 8.67
CA GLY A 293 29.72 -29.27 8.93
C GLY A 293 28.75 -29.72 7.84
N TRP A 294 29.24 -30.35 6.76
CA TRP A 294 28.47 -30.78 5.60
C TRP A 294 28.57 -32.29 5.39
N TYR A 295 27.59 -32.89 4.74
CA TYR A 295 27.60 -34.29 4.34
C TYR A 295 28.17 -34.45 2.93
N GLU A 296 29.33 -35.09 2.80
CA GLU A 296 29.98 -35.35 1.51
C GLU A 296 29.62 -36.78 1.06
N ASP A 297 28.89 -36.90 -0.04
CA ASP A 297 28.48 -38.20 -0.56
C ASP A 297 29.59 -38.88 -1.39
N PRO A 298 29.47 -40.20 -1.69
CA PRO A 298 30.49 -40.92 -2.47
C PRO A 298 30.69 -40.41 -3.89
N SER A 299 29.74 -39.62 -4.43
CA SER A 299 29.86 -39.00 -5.75
C SER A 299 30.64 -37.68 -5.71
N GLY A 300 31.05 -37.23 -4.52
CA GLY A 300 31.75 -35.97 -4.30
C GLY A 300 30.82 -34.76 -4.13
N SER A 301 29.50 -34.96 -4.06
CA SER A 301 28.56 -33.87 -3.82
C SER A 301 28.53 -33.54 -2.32
N LYS A 302 28.51 -32.24 -2.00
CA LYS A 302 28.52 -31.75 -0.62
C LYS A 302 27.16 -31.19 -0.28
N TRP A 303 26.55 -31.73 0.77
CA TRP A 303 25.19 -31.43 1.17
C TRP A 303 25.19 -30.72 2.52
N PHE A 304 24.72 -29.47 2.52
CA PHE A 304 24.33 -28.82 3.77
C PHE A 304 23.11 -29.54 4.32
N ALA A 305 22.98 -29.64 5.64
CA ALA A 305 21.82 -30.23 6.28
C ALA A 305 21.46 -29.55 7.59
N ASP A 306 20.26 -28.99 7.62
CA ASP A 306 19.57 -28.50 8.80
C ASP A 306 18.15 -29.07 8.81
N ALA A 307 17.79 -29.68 9.91
CA ALA A 307 16.47 -30.27 10.08
C ALA A 307 16.06 -30.14 11.54
N SER A 308 14.90 -29.53 11.76
CA SER A 308 14.27 -29.41 13.08
C SER A 308 12.82 -29.88 13.00
N GLY A 309 12.45 -30.68 13.99
CA GLY A 309 11.06 -31.10 14.19
C GLY A 309 10.42 -30.27 15.29
N GLY A 310 9.14 -29.98 15.10
CA GLY A 310 8.28 -29.40 16.11
C GLY A 310 8.03 -30.34 17.29
N GLN A 311 7.59 -29.78 18.41
CA GLN A 311 7.23 -30.53 19.61
C GLN A 311 5.75 -30.95 19.54
N ILE A 312 5.50 -32.25 19.71
CA ILE A 312 4.21 -32.94 19.55
C ILE A 312 3.05 -32.16 20.21
N ALA A 313 2.31 -31.36 19.44
CA ALA A 313 0.98 -30.94 19.81
C ALA A 313 0.02 -32.13 19.58
N PRO A 314 -0.82 -32.52 20.57
CA PRO A 314 -1.70 -33.69 20.47
C PRO A 314 -2.75 -33.58 19.36
N ASP A 315 -3.07 -32.36 18.92
CA ASP A 315 -4.13 -32.07 17.94
C ASP A 315 -3.64 -32.08 16.49
N PHE A 316 -2.33 -32.12 16.25
CA PHE A 316 -1.75 -32.27 14.91
C PHE A 316 -0.93 -33.55 14.87
N PRO A 317 -1.49 -34.68 14.40
CA PRO A 317 -0.77 -35.92 14.20
C PRO A 317 0.06 -35.81 12.91
N VAL A 318 0.93 -34.80 12.83
CA VAL A 318 2.12 -34.91 11.99
C VAL A 318 3.08 -35.73 12.82
N ALA A 319 2.86 -37.05 12.82
CA ALA A 319 3.82 -38.01 13.30
C ALA A 319 5.20 -37.50 12.90
N SER A 320 6.08 -37.33 13.90
CA SER A 320 7.47 -36.90 13.74
C SER A 320 7.95 -37.33 12.36
N VAL A 321 8.52 -36.43 11.57
CA VAL A 321 9.05 -36.79 10.24
C VAL A 321 10.33 -37.65 10.40
N LEU A 322 10.34 -38.52 11.43
CA LEU A 322 11.05 -39.78 11.57
C LEU A 322 12.21 -39.70 12.57
N GLY A 323 11.93 -39.21 13.79
CA GLY A 323 12.87 -39.26 14.94
C GLY A 323 13.68 -37.99 15.23
N LEU A 324 13.34 -36.86 14.59
CA LEU A 324 13.97 -35.56 14.84
C LEU A 324 13.28 -34.84 16.00
N ASN A 325 13.54 -35.29 17.23
CA ASN A 325 13.06 -34.59 18.42
C ASN A 325 14.02 -33.45 18.74
N ALA A 326 13.54 -32.22 18.59
CA ALA A 326 14.27 -31.07 19.08
C ALA A 326 14.18 -31.01 20.61
N ARG A 327 15.27 -30.55 21.23
CA ARG A 327 15.44 -30.44 22.67
C ARG A 327 15.81 -28.99 23.00
N LEU A 328 15.40 -28.51 24.17
CA LEU A 328 15.57 -27.13 24.59
C LEU A 328 16.39 -27.05 25.87
N TRP A 329 17.36 -26.14 25.93
CA TRP A 329 18.20 -25.90 27.09
C TRP A 329 18.15 -24.45 27.53
N ASP A 330 18.16 -24.24 28.84
CA ASP A 330 18.60 -22.99 29.43
C ASP A 330 20.13 -23.01 29.51
N THR A 331 20.77 -22.16 28.70
CA THR A 331 22.23 -22.07 28.61
C THR A 331 22.87 -21.38 29.80
N SER A 332 22.09 -20.66 30.62
CA SER A 332 22.59 -20.04 31.86
C SER A 332 22.60 -21.02 33.03
N THR A 333 21.58 -21.88 33.12
CA THR A 333 21.49 -22.89 34.20
C THR A 333 22.03 -24.26 33.80
N LEU A 334 22.45 -24.43 32.54
CA LEU A 334 22.98 -25.70 32.01
C LEU A 334 21.99 -26.86 32.11
N HIS A 335 20.69 -26.57 32.07
CA HIS A 335 19.64 -27.57 32.25
C HIS A 335 18.71 -27.66 31.03
N GLU A 336 18.35 -28.89 30.69
CA GLU A 336 17.33 -29.15 29.68
C GLU A 336 15.94 -28.84 30.25
N LEU A 337 15.12 -28.17 29.45
CA LEU A 337 13.76 -27.78 29.81
C LEU A 337 12.75 -28.78 29.27
N ASP A 338 11.85 -29.24 30.15
CA ASP A 338 10.68 -30.03 29.75
C ASP A 338 9.55 -29.12 29.27
N CYS A 339 9.48 -28.97 27.96
CA CYS A 339 8.50 -28.13 27.30
C CYS A 339 7.09 -28.75 27.20
N LEU A 340 6.90 -29.99 27.69
CA LEU A 340 5.55 -30.54 27.91
C LEU A 340 4.88 -29.94 29.15
N ARG A 341 5.67 -29.46 30.11
CA ARG A 341 5.20 -28.89 31.39
C ARG A 341 5.34 -27.38 31.46
N THR A 342 6.19 -26.81 30.60
CA THR A 342 6.58 -25.39 30.63
C THR A 342 6.27 -24.76 29.28
N ASN A 343 5.71 -23.54 29.26
CA ASN A 343 5.44 -22.81 28.01
C ASN A 343 6.77 -22.40 27.35
N CYS A 344 7.29 -23.23 26.45
CA CYS A 344 8.53 -22.99 25.70
C CYS A 344 8.33 -22.29 24.35
N ASN A 345 7.09 -21.95 23.99
CA ASN A 345 6.72 -21.48 22.65
C ASN A 345 6.94 -19.98 22.47
N VAL A 346 8.15 -19.55 22.13
CA VAL A 346 8.40 -18.14 21.80
C VAL A 346 9.51 -17.99 20.74
N ASP A 347 9.37 -18.63 19.57
CA ASP A 347 10.11 -18.16 18.39
C ASP A 347 9.38 -16.94 17.84
N VAL A 348 9.83 -15.75 18.24
CA VAL A 348 9.29 -14.48 17.76
C VAL A 348 10.32 -13.87 16.81
N MET A 349 9.97 -13.81 15.53
CA MET A 349 10.73 -13.09 14.52
C MET A 349 10.03 -11.76 14.26
N ARG A 350 10.82 -10.68 14.18
CA ARG A 350 10.32 -9.35 13.85
C ARG A 350 11.07 -8.82 12.64
N ASN A 351 10.33 -8.40 11.62
CA ASN A 351 10.87 -7.67 10.47
C ASN A 351 10.20 -6.31 10.37
N SER A 352 10.98 -5.25 10.15
CA SER A 352 10.48 -3.88 9.99
C SER A 352 10.74 -3.34 8.58
N TRP A 353 9.88 -2.42 8.12
CA TRP A 353 10.10 -1.64 6.89
C TRP A 353 10.03 -0.14 7.21
N GLY A 354 11.21 0.44 7.46
CA GLY A 354 11.34 1.75 8.08
C GLY A 354 10.61 1.80 9.42
N ASP A 355 10.09 2.98 9.77
CA ASP A 355 9.39 3.17 11.05
C ASP A 355 7.88 2.95 10.96
N LYS A 356 7.36 2.66 9.76
CA LYS A 356 5.91 2.62 9.50
C LYS A 356 5.31 1.23 9.59
N PHE A 357 6.05 0.17 9.25
CA PHE A 357 5.50 -1.18 9.18
C PHE A 357 6.39 -2.16 9.93
N ALA A 358 5.78 -3.06 10.68
CA ALA A 358 6.48 -4.21 11.22
C ALA A 358 5.59 -5.43 11.22
N ILE A 359 6.18 -6.58 10.92
CA ILE A 359 5.58 -7.89 11.08
C ILE A 359 6.28 -8.62 12.21
N THR A 360 5.48 -9.16 13.12
CA THR A 360 5.95 -10.03 14.19
C THR A 360 5.35 -11.40 13.97
N SER A 361 6.16 -12.38 13.59
CA SER A 361 5.73 -13.76 13.41
C SER A 361 6.15 -14.60 14.61
N GLN A 362 5.18 -15.24 15.24
CA GLN A 362 5.40 -16.22 16.28
C GLN A 362 5.16 -17.62 15.70
N VAL A 363 6.20 -18.43 15.64
CA VAL A 363 6.08 -19.84 15.26
C VAL A 363 5.73 -20.62 16.52
N VAL A 364 4.56 -21.27 16.52
CA VAL A 364 4.06 -21.97 17.71
C VAL A 364 4.65 -23.37 17.78
N ASP A 365 4.61 -24.08 16.65
CA ASP A 365 5.20 -25.39 16.47
C ASP A 365 5.42 -25.62 14.97
N GLY A 366 6.55 -26.17 14.55
CA GLY A 366 6.86 -26.22 13.12
C GLY A 366 7.97 -27.20 12.76
N ILE A 367 7.85 -27.77 11.58
CA ILE A 367 8.87 -28.61 10.95
C ILE A 367 9.63 -27.74 9.97
N SER A 368 10.96 -27.81 10.03
CA SER A 368 11.84 -27.17 9.06
C SER A 368 12.89 -28.18 8.59
N VAL A 369 13.01 -28.36 7.29
CA VAL A 369 14.00 -29.20 6.63
C VAL A 369 14.64 -28.38 5.52
N ALA A 370 15.96 -28.26 5.55
CA ALA A 370 16.76 -27.62 4.53
C ALA A 370 18.03 -28.46 4.30
N ILE A 371 18.03 -29.26 3.24
CA ILE A 371 19.17 -30.06 2.78
C ILE A 371 19.47 -29.68 1.34
N ALA A 372 20.68 -29.25 1.02
CA ALA A 372 20.98 -28.76 -0.33
C ALA A 372 22.47 -28.91 -0.71
N ASP A 373 22.73 -29.15 -1.99
CA ASP A 373 24.05 -29.46 -2.55
C ASP A 373 24.97 -28.24 -2.83
N GLY A 374 24.58 -27.06 -2.35
CA GLY A 374 25.28 -25.80 -2.64
C GLY A 374 24.94 -25.19 -4.01
N LYS A 375 24.35 -25.94 -4.93
CA LYS A 375 23.95 -25.51 -6.29
C LYS A 375 22.44 -25.27 -6.42
N GLY A 376 21.68 -25.51 -5.35
CA GLY A 376 20.23 -25.29 -5.31
C GLY A 376 19.43 -26.56 -5.59
N HIS A 377 20.04 -27.74 -5.53
CA HIS A 377 19.34 -29.02 -5.63
C HIS A 377 19.26 -29.68 -4.24
N GLY A 378 18.10 -30.21 -3.86
CA GLY A 378 17.95 -30.90 -2.57
C GLY A 378 16.52 -31.02 -2.04
N LEU A 379 16.36 -30.85 -0.73
CA LEU A 379 15.12 -30.99 0.02
C LEU A 379 14.87 -29.72 0.83
N PHE A 380 13.75 -29.06 0.57
CA PHE A 380 13.29 -27.94 1.38
C PHE A 380 11.83 -28.15 1.77
N TRP A 381 11.55 -28.08 3.06
CA TRP A 381 10.19 -28.16 3.57
C TRP A 381 10.06 -27.37 4.87
N TYR A 382 9.12 -26.45 4.90
CA TYR A 382 8.71 -25.79 6.14
C TYR A 382 7.21 -25.96 6.31
N LYS A 383 6.78 -26.40 7.50
CA LYS A 383 5.36 -26.56 7.83
C LYS A 383 5.09 -26.23 9.29
N GLY A 384 4.23 -25.25 9.56
CA GLY A 384 3.82 -24.96 10.93
C GLY A 384 2.79 -23.84 11.05
N PRO A 385 1.94 -23.85 12.11
CA PRO A 385 1.14 -22.69 12.47
C PRO A 385 2.02 -21.49 12.82
N VAL A 386 1.84 -20.41 12.07
CA VAL A 386 2.48 -19.12 12.33
C VAL A 386 1.41 -18.11 12.73
N LYS A 387 1.58 -17.52 13.93
CA LYS A 387 0.80 -16.39 14.39
C LYS A 387 1.50 -15.11 13.96
N MET A 388 0.95 -14.43 12.97
CA MET A 388 1.51 -13.20 12.42
C MET A 388 0.75 -12.00 12.98
N THR A 389 1.46 -11.07 13.58
CA THR A 389 0.94 -9.76 13.98
C THR A 389 1.52 -8.72 13.05
N LEU A 390 0.68 -8.16 12.19
CA LEU A 390 1.03 -7.06 11.30
C LEU A 390 0.73 -5.76 12.04
N SER A 391 1.69 -4.83 12.05
CA SER A 391 1.54 -3.53 12.67
C SER A 391 1.85 -2.42 11.67
N SER A 392 1.11 -1.32 11.78
CA SER A 392 1.33 -0.12 10.98
C SER A 392 1.19 1.12 11.84
N VAL A 393 2.01 2.13 11.58
CA VAL A 393 1.89 3.45 12.22
C VAL A 393 1.00 4.36 11.36
N TYR A 394 -0.14 4.77 11.91
CA TYR A 394 -0.99 5.80 11.30
C TYR A 394 -0.47 7.19 11.69
N ASP A 395 0.38 7.75 10.82
CA ASP A 395 1.02 9.05 11.06
C ASP A 395 0.22 10.23 10.48
N TRP A 396 0.70 11.45 10.75
CA TRP A 396 0.07 12.66 10.23
C TRP A 396 0.05 12.71 8.70
N GLN A 397 1.05 12.12 8.03
CA GLN A 397 1.13 12.06 6.57
C GLN A 397 -0.03 11.24 6.00
N THR A 398 -0.28 10.08 6.62
CA THR A 398 -1.40 9.20 6.29
C THR A 398 -2.74 9.87 6.59
N PHE A 399 -2.85 10.60 7.72
CA PHE A 399 -4.05 11.38 8.05
C PHE A 399 -4.39 12.44 6.99
N VAL A 400 -3.41 13.28 6.61
CA VAL A 400 -3.62 14.35 5.63
C VAL A 400 -4.01 13.79 4.26
N ALA A 401 -3.34 12.73 3.82
CA ALA A 401 -3.66 12.07 2.56
C ALA A 401 -5.08 11.48 2.57
N ASN A 402 -5.45 10.78 3.64
CA ASN A 402 -6.78 10.18 3.78
C ASN A 402 -7.88 11.22 3.91
N ALA A 403 -7.66 12.31 4.63
CA ALA A 403 -8.62 13.42 4.71
C ALA A 403 -8.86 14.07 3.33
N ALA A 404 -7.79 14.31 2.56
CA ALA A 404 -7.89 14.84 1.21
C ALA A 404 -8.66 13.90 0.26
N LEU A 405 -8.37 12.60 0.32
CA LEU A 405 -9.07 11.58 -0.46
C LEU A 405 -10.52 11.40 -0.02
N ALA A 406 -10.82 11.45 1.28
CA ALA A 406 -12.17 11.37 1.81
C ALA A 406 -13.03 12.56 1.34
N LEU A 407 -12.48 13.78 1.37
CA LEU A 407 -13.16 14.96 0.84
C LEU A 407 -13.40 14.83 -0.67
N LEU A 408 -12.43 14.34 -1.43
CA LEU A 408 -12.59 14.07 -2.86
C LEU A 408 -13.70 13.05 -3.12
N LEU A 409 -13.70 11.93 -2.40
CA LEU A 409 -14.71 10.88 -2.51
C LEU A 409 -16.10 11.38 -2.13
N ALA A 410 -16.22 12.19 -1.07
CA ALA A 410 -17.49 12.82 -0.69
C ALA A 410 -18.02 13.72 -1.81
N ARG A 411 -17.19 14.63 -2.33
CA ARG A 411 -17.57 15.50 -3.46
C ARG A 411 -17.95 14.70 -4.71
N TRP A 412 -17.25 13.61 -4.98
CA TRP A 412 -17.60 12.72 -6.09
C TRP A 412 -18.96 12.05 -5.86
N ALA A 413 -19.27 11.59 -4.64
CA ALA A 413 -20.58 11.07 -4.28
C ALA A 413 -21.69 12.10 -4.53
N PHE A 414 -21.49 13.33 -4.06
CA PHE A 414 -22.45 14.41 -4.26
C PHE A 414 -22.62 14.75 -5.73
N ALA A 415 -21.54 14.82 -6.51
CA ALA A 415 -21.61 15.02 -7.96
C ALA A 415 -22.46 13.94 -8.65
N MET A 416 -22.23 12.66 -8.33
CA MET A 416 -23.00 11.54 -8.85
C MET A 416 -24.47 11.62 -8.46
N LEU A 417 -24.76 11.80 -7.16
CA LEU A 417 -26.11 11.93 -6.64
C LEU A 417 -26.85 13.10 -7.29
N THR A 418 -26.19 14.25 -7.43
CA THR A 418 -26.80 15.45 -8.00
C THR A 418 -27.16 15.23 -9.47
N LEU A 419 -26.25 14.65 -10.27
CA LEU A 419 -26.51 14.35 -11.68
C LEU A 419 -27.67 13.34 -11.86
N GLN A 420 -27.74 12.32 -11.01
CA GLN A 420 -28.76 11.28 -11.06
C GLN A 420 -30.12 11.79 -10.56
N TYR A 421 -30.13 12.48 -9.42
CA TYR A 421 -31.31 13.12 -8.86
C TYR A 421 -31.95 14.08 -9.87
N SER A 422 -31.13 14.90 -10.54
CA SER A 422 -31.59 15.85 -11.56
C SER A 422 -32.29 15.19 -12.74
N TYR A 423 -31.85 14.01 -13.15
CA TYR A 423 -32.55 13.22 -14.17
C TYR A 423 -33.86 12.65 -13.61
N CYS A 424 -33.85 12.09 -12.39
CA CYS A 424 -35.03 11.51 -11.75
C CYS A 424 -36.17 12.53 -11.59
N ILE A 425 -35.86 13.80 -11.28
CA ILE A 425 -36.84 14.88 -11.17
C ILE A 425 -37.18 15.54 -12.53
N GLY A 426 -36.62 15.05 -13.65
CA GLY A 426 -36.91 15.56 -14.99
C GLY A 426 -36.30 16.93 -15.33
N VAL A 427 -35.37 17.41 -14.51
CA VAL A 427 -34.66 18.69 -14.71
C VAL A 427 -33.50 18.53 -15.70
N SER A 428 -32.82 17.37 -15.68
CA SER A 428 -31.86 16.97 -16.71
C SER A 428 -32.53 16.04 -17.72
N THR A 429 -32.39 16.33 -19.02
CA THR A 429 -32.97 15.52 -20.11
C THR A 429 -32.17 14.25 -20.40
N THR A 430 -30.93 14.17 -19.93
CA THR A 430 -30.00 13.07 -20.22
C THR A 430 -29.38 12.50 -18.96
N TRP A 431 -29.30 11.17 -18.91
CA TRP A 431 -28.53 10.46 -17.90
C TRP A 431 -27.04 10.49 -18.25
N HIS A 432 -26.23 11.09 -17.39
CA HIS A 432 -24.79 11.22 -17.58
C HIS A 432 -24.03 10.11 -16.84
N ARG A 433 -22.91 9.67 -17.42
CA ARG A 433 -21.86 8.97 -16.66
C ARG A 433 -21.19 9.98 -15.75
N ALA A 434 -20.86 9.58 -14.54
CA ALA A 434 -20.38 10.44 -13.48
C ALA A 434 -19.10 9.86 -12.85
N GLY A 435 -18.13 9.54 -13.70
CA GLY A 435 -16.79 9.11 -13.27
C GLY A 435 -15.98 10.24 -12.62
N LEU A 436 -14.75 9.95 -12.21
CA LEU A 436 -13.79 10.87 -11.58
C LEU A 436 -13.66 12.23 -12.30
N GLY A 437 -13.86 12.26 -13.62
CA GLY A 437 -13.86 13.48 -14.43
C GLY A 437 -14.83 14.56 -13.93
N CYS A 438 -15.96 14.18 -13.31
CA CYS A 438 -16.94 15.15 -12.82
C CYS A 438 -16.43 16.06 -11.69
N VAL A 439 -15.40 15.63 -10.95
CA VAL A 439 -14.75 16.44 -9.90
C VAL A 439 -13.39 17.00 -10.32
N SER A 440 -13.04 16.89 -11.60
CA SER A 440 -11.70 17.23 -12.12
C SER A 440 -11.31 18.71 -12.00
N SER A 441 -12.27 19.62 -11.82
CA SER A 441 -12.00 21.05 -11.59
C SER A 441 -12.22 21.50 -10.15
N ALA A 442 -12.71 20.61 -9.27
CA ALA A 442 -12.77 20.90 -7.85
C ALA A 442 -11.37 21.12 -7.27
N GLN A 443 -11.23 22.03 -6.32
CA GLN A 443 -9.93 22.34 -5.71
C GLN A 443 -9.30 21.12 -5.05
N SER A 444 -10.12 20.27 -4.41
CA SER A 444 -9.69 19.00 -3.80
C SER A 444 -8.99 18.05 -4.78
N PHE A 445 -9.40 18.06 -6.06
CA PHE A 445 -8.75 17.26 -7.10
C PHE A 445 -7.55 17.99 -7.72
N ARG A 446 -7.65 19.31 -7.89
CA ARG A 446 -6.58 20.15 -8.49
C ARG A 446 -5.32 20.18 -7.63
N TYR A 447 -5.47 20.31 -6.30
CA TYR A 447 -4.35 20.35 -5.36
C TYR A 447 -3.96 18.98 -4.81
N LEU A 448 -4.64 17.93 -5.27
CA LEU A 448 -4.37 16.56 -4.86
C LEU A 448 -2.90 16.14 -4.99
N PRO A 449 -2.15 16.53 -6.03
CA PRO A 449 -0.75 16.16 -6.13
C PRO A 449 0.06 16.70 -4.94
N PHE A 450 -0.21 17.95 -4.52
CA PHE A 450 0.47 18.58 -3.39
C PHE A 450 0.05 17.97 -2.05
N THR A 451 -1.23 17.70 -1.85
CA THR A 451 -1.72 17.11 -0.59
C THR A 451 -1.30 15.66 -0.41
N LEU A 452 -1.06 14.92 -1.49
CA LEU A 452 -0.59 13.53 -1.46
C LEU A 452 0.94 13.40 -1.43
N LEU A 453 1.70 14.48 -1.63
CA LEU A 453 3.18 14.45 -1.58
C LEU A 453 3.74 13.75 -0.32
N PRO A 454 3.22 14.01 0.90
CA PRO A 454 3.76 13.37 2.11
C PRO A 454 3.64 11.84 2.08
N GLN A 455 2.57 11.30 1.48
CA GLN A 455 2.31 9.86 1.38
C GLN A 455 2.88 9.24 0.09
N LEU A 456 3.39 10.05 -0.83
CA LEU A 456 3.80 9.58 -2.17
C LEU A 456 4.93 8.55 -2.09
N LYS A 457 5.85 8.69 -1.13
CA LYS A 457 6.92 7.70 -0.90
C LYS A 457 6.36 6.30 -0.63
N THR A 458 5.41 6.19 0.29
CA THR A 458 4.74 4.91 0.62
C THR A 458 3.89 4.43 -0.56
N ALA A 459 3.19 5.33 -1.25
CA ALA A 459 2.38 4.99 -2.42
C ALA A 459 3.21 4.43 -3.58
N LEU A 460 4.39 5.01 -3.85
CA LEU A 460 5.33 4.53 -4.86
C LEU A 460 5.99 3.21 -4.43
N ALA A 461 6.40 3.07 -3.17
CA ALA A 461 6.93 1.81 -2.65
C ALA A 461 5.91 0.67 -2.78
N ALA A 462 4.64 0.94 -2.44
CA ALA A 462 3.54 0.00 -2.65
C ALA A 462 3.36 -0.35 -4.13
N PHE A 463 3.28 0.65 -5.01
CA PHE A 463 3.14 0.44 -6.46
C PHE A 463 4.25 -0.43 -7.04
N TRP A 464 5.51 -0.16 -6.68
CA TRP A 464 6.66 -0.91 -7.17
C TRP A 464 6.81 -2.31 -6.54
N SER A 465 6.21 -2.57 -5.38
CA SER A 465 6.20 -3.90 -4.76
C SER A 465 4.99 -4.77 -5.15
N VAL A 466 3.98 -4.22 -5.86
CA VAL A 466 2.82 -5.00 -6.32
C VAL A 466 3.26 -6.21 -7.16
N GLY A 467 2.69 -7.38 -6.85
CA GLY A 467 2.95 -8.63 -7.56
C GLY A 467 4.25 -9.34 -7.15
N CYS A 468 5.03 -8.74 -6.24
CA CYS A 468 6.22 -9.34 -5.68
C CYS A 468 5.87 -10.07 -4.37
N GLN A 469 6.43 -11.25 -4.16
CA GLN A 469 6.47 -11.89 -2.85
C GLN A 469 7.90 -11.73 -2.30
N PHE A 470 8.08 -10.97 -1.23
CA PHE A 470 9.41 -10.72 -0.64
C PHE A 470 9.66 -11.56 0.61
N GLU A 471 10.93 -11.63 1.01
CA GLU A 471 11.38 -11.97 2.35
C GLU A 471 11.81 -10.72 3.14
N GLY A 472 12.47 -10.92 4.30
CA GLY A 472 13.18 -9.87 5.02
C GLY A 472 12.30 -8.68 5.44
N SER A 473 12.90 -7.49 5.45
CA SER A 473 12.24 -6.23 5.80
C SER A 473 11.07 -5.90 4.86
N GLN A 474 11.22 -6.20 3.56
CA GLN A 474 10.27 -5.85 2.51
C GLN A 474 8.96 -6.64 2.59
N LEU A 475 9.00 -7.81 3.25
CA LEU A 475 7.82 -8.58 3.63
C LEU A 475 6.84 -7.75 4.48
N ALA A 476 7.32 -6.90 5.39
CA ALA A 476 6.44 -6.09 6.26
C ALA A 476 5.56 -5.12 5.45
N LEU A 477 6.07 -4.59 4.34
CA LEU A 477 5.30 -3.74 3.42
C LEU A 477 4.24 -4.55 2.66
N VAL A 478 4.60 -5.70 2.09
CA VAL A 478 3.69 -6.46 1.22
C VAL A 478 2.60 -7.19 2.03
N GLU A 479 2.88 -7.63 3.25
CA GLU A 479 1.88 -8.30 4.09
C GLU A 479 0.86 -7.33 4.71
N THR A 480 1.20 -6.04 4.85
CA THR A 480 0.29 -5.01 5.36
C THR A 480 -0.74 -4.58 4.31
N TRP A 481 -1.60 -5.52 3.91
CA TRP A 481 -2.62 -5.39 2.86
C TRP A 481 -3.54 -4.16 3.02
N PHE A 482 -3.90 -3.82 4.26
CA PHE A 482 -4.74 -2.66 4.60
C PHE A 482 -4.01 -1.33 4.38
N THR A 483 -2.68 -1.33 4.20
CA THR A 483 -1.90 -0.19 3.72
C THR A 483 -1.59 -0.29 2.23
N MET A 484 -1.34 -1.49 1.72
CA MET A 484 -1.02 -1.71 0.30
C MET A 484 -2.16 -1.29 -0.64
N TYR A 485 -3.38 -1.79 -0.45
CA TYR A 485 -4.49 -1.48 -1.37
C TYR A 485 -4.83 0.01 -1.45
N PRO A 486 -4.94 0.74 -0.33
CA PRO A 486 -5.23 2.17 -0.39
C PRO A 486 -4.03 2.97 -0.90
N SER A 487 -2.79 2.49 -0.71
CA SER A 487 -1.59 3.09 -1.31
C SER A 487 -1.58 2.96 -2.84
N ILE A 488 -2.02 1.82 -3.39
CA ILE A 488 -2.23 1.65 -4.84
C ILE A 488 -3.26 2.67 -5.35
N ALA A 489 -4.41 2.79 -4.67
CA ALA A 489 -5.43 3.76 -5.02
C ALA A 489 -4.91 5.21 -4.95
N THR A 490 -4.15 5.54 -3.89
CA THR A 490 -3.52 6.85 -3.70
C THR A 490 -2.54 7.18 -4.82
N CYS A 491 -1.73 6.20 -5.24
CA CYS A 491 -0.82 6.35 -6.39
C CYS A 491 -1.59 6.68 -7.68
N PHE A 492 -2.73 6.01 -7.92
CA PHE A 492 -3.56 6.28 -9.10
C PHE A 492 -4.33 7.60 -9.02
N PHE A 493 -4.79 8.01 -7.84
CA PHE A 493 -5.36 9.34 -7.64
C PHE A 493 -4.33 10.44 -7.93
N TYR A 494 -3.10 10.28 -7.43
CA TYR A 494 -1.99 11.18 -7.75
C TYR A 494 -1.72 11.22 -9.27
N TYR A 495 -1.58 10.05 -9.89
CA TYR A 495 -1.32 9.93 -11.32
C TYR A 495 -2.42 10.56 -12.18
N TYR A 496 -3.69 10.28 -11.90
CA TYR A 496 -4.82 10.86 -12.64
C TYR A 496 -4.98 12.37 -12.41
N SER A 497 -4.62 12.87 -11.23
CA SER A 497 -4.60 14.32 -11.01
C SER A 497 -3.50 15.00 -11.84
N LEU A 498 -2.31 14.39 -11.97
CA LEU A 498 -1.28 14.85 -12.90
C LEU A 498 -1.74 14.78 -14.36
N LEU A 499 -2.38 13.68 -14.78
CA LEU A 499 -2.95 13.56 -16.13
C LEU A 499 -4.00 14.65 -16.41
N ASN A 500 -4.83 15.00 -15.42
CA ASN A 500 -5.78 16.09 -15.53
C ASN A 500 -5.08 17.45 -15.69
N LEU A 501 -4.03 17.71 -14.92
CA LEU A 501 -3.23 18.93 -15.07
C LEU A 501 -2.60 19.00 -16.47
N ALA A 502 -1.97 17.92 -16.93
CA ALA A 502 -1.39 17.83 -18.27
C ALA A 502 -2.45 18.00 -19.36
N ALA A 503 -3.62 17.39 -19.20
CA ALA A 503 -4.75 17.55 -20.12
C ALA A 503 -5.28 18.99 -20.16
N LYS A 504 -5.32 19.70 -19.03
CA LYS A 504 -5.68 21.13 -18.97
C LYS A 504 -4.65 22.00 -19.69
N VAL A 505 -3.36 21.79 -19.41
CA VAL A 505 -2.25 22.53 -20.05
C VAL A 505 -2.22 22.30 -21.56
N THR A 506 -2.39 21.05 -22.00
CA THR A 506 -2.41 20.69 -23.43
C THR A 506 -3.75 20.97 -24.11
N ARG A 507 -4.76 21.47 -23.37
CA ARG A 507 -6.14 21.70 -23.82
C ARG A 507 -6.76 20.46 -24.44
N ARG A 508 -6.57 19.30 -23.84
CA ARG A 508 -7.10 18.01 -24.29
C ARG A 508 -8.17 17.49 -23.35
N ARG A 509 -9.15 16.75 -23.87
CA ARG A 509 -10.17 16.04 -23.08
C ARG A 509 -9.87 14.54 -23.06
N ILE A 510 -9.66 14.00 -21.87
CA ILE A 510 -9.26 12.61 -21.67
C ILE A 510 -10.31 11.83 -20.89
N SER A 511 -10.40 10.52 -21.17
CA SER A 511 -11.31 9.62 -20.48
C SER A 511 -10.71 9.15 -19.16
N ASP A 512 -11.55 8.99 -18.15
CA ASP A 512 -11.25 8.45 -16.83
C ASP A 512 -11.64 6.97 -16.68
N ALA A 513 -12.14 6.35 -17.75
CA ALA A 513 -12.66 4.98 -17.73
C ALA A 513 -11.63 3.89 -17.37
N LEU A 514 -10.32 4.16 -17.47
CA LEU A 514 -9.27 3.19 -17.15
C LEU A 514 -8.81 3.27 -15.68
N PHE A 515 -9.33 4.23 -14.91
CA PHE A 515 -8.93 4.43 -13.51
C PHE A 515 -9.17 3.19 -12.66
N ALA A 516 -10.43 2.74 -12.57
CA ALA A 516 -10.81 1.61 -11.72
C ALA A 516 -10.20 0.28 -12.19
N PRO A 517 -10.22 -0.08 -13.50
CA PRO A 517 -9.58 -1.29 -13.99
C PRO A 517 -8.11 -1.38 -13.61
N SER A 518 -7.37 -0.26 -13.63
CA SER A 518 -5.95 -0.25 -13.28
C SER A 518 -5.71 -0.50 -11.79
N VAL A 519 -6.52 0.12 -10.93
CA VAL A 519 -6.45 -0.10 -9.48
C VAL A 519 -6.84 -1.54 -9.14
N ILE A 520 -7.89 -2.07 -9.75
CA ILE A 520 -8.35 -3.47 -9.56
C ILE A 520 -7.28 -4.44 -10.06
N PHE A 521 -6.70 -4.21 -11.24
CA PHE A 521 -5.65 -5.06 -11.81
C PHE A 521 -4.43 -5.15 -10.88
N LEU A 522 -3.93 -4.02 -10.37
CA LEU A 522 -2.80 -4.02 -9.45
C LEU A 522 -3.16 -4.63 -8.08
N SER A 523 -4.39 -4.40 -7.59
CA SER A 523 -4.87 -5.05 -6.38
C SER A 523 -4.97 -6.57 -6.55
N ALA A 524 -5.39 -7.03 -7.73
CA ALA A 524 -5.42 -8.45 -8.08
C ALA A 524 -4.01 -9.02 -8.20
N MET A 525 -3.06 -8.31 -8.82
CA MET A 525 -1.65 -8.73 -8.84
C MET A 525 -1.08 -8.87 -7.42
N HIS A 526 -1.40 -7.96 -6.52
CA HIS A 526 -0.98 -8.06 -5.12
C HIS A 526 -1.63 -9.25 -4.40
N TYR A 527 -2.92 -9.50 -4.65
CA TYR A 527 -3.66 -10.64 -4.08
C TYR A 527 -3.11 -11.98 -4.57
N PHE A 528 -2.82 -12.10 -5.87
CA PHE A 528 -2.31 -13.31 -6.50
C PHE A 528 -0.77 -13.41 -6.47
N ARG A 529 -0.07 -12.59 -5.68
CA ARG A 529 1.41 -12.56 -5.66
C ARG A 529 2.05 -13.93 -5.40
N PHE A 530 1.44 -14.78 -4.57
CA PHE A 530 1.92 -16.14 -4.33
C PHE A 530 1.80 -17.02 -5.58
N ALA A 531 0.69 -16.93 -6.31
CA ALA A 531 0.50 -17.67 -7.55
C ALA A 531 1.38 -17.13 -8.70
N ILE A 532 1.61 -15.82 -8.73
CA ILE A 532 2.56 -15.15 -9.65
C ILE A 532 3.99 -15.61 -9.37
N ALA A 533 4.37 -15.68 -8.09
CA ALA A 533 5.68 -16.16 -7.67
C ALA A 533 5.90 -17.64 -8.01
N ALA A 534 4.85 -18.47 -7.96
CA ALA A 534 4.93 -19.90 -8.24
C ALA A 534 4.73 -20.27 -9.73
N SER A 535 4.54 -19.30 -10.64
CA SER A 535 4.18 -19.60 -12.03
C SER A 535 5.35 -19.65 -13.01
N ASP A 536 6.54 -19.20 -12.64
CA ASP A 536 7.72 -18.99 -13.50
C ASP A 536 7.53 -18.05 -14.70
N TRP A 537 6.30 -17.63 -15.00
CA TRP A 537 5.96 -16.82 -16.18
C TRP A 537 6.63 -15.45 -16.19
N PHE A 538 7.08 -14.98 -15.03
CA PHE A 538 7.62 -13.65 -14.84
C PHE A 538 9.16 -13.65 -14.73
N GLY A 539 9.82 -14.77 -15.01
CA GLY A 539 11.29 -14.86 -15.05
C GLY A 539 11.96 -14.75 -13.67
N PHE A 540 11.18 -14.96 -12.60
CA PHE A 540 11.65 -15.24 -11.26
C PHE A 540 10.80 -16.39 -10.72
N ASP A 541 11.39 -17.15 -9.81
CA ASP A 541 10.80 -18.35 -9.25
C ASP A 541 10.80 -18.24 -7.72
N GLY A 542 9.60 -18.25 -7.15
CA GLY A 542 9.37 -18.10 -5.72
C GLY A 542 9.53 -16.67 -5.19
N ARG A 543 10.07 -16.58 -3.97
CA ARG A 543 10.22 -15.31 -3.23
C ARG A 543 11.36 -14.49 -3.84
N LEU A 544 11.19 -13.18 -3.96
CA LEU A 544 12.22 -12.24 -4.39
C LEU A 544 13.11 -11.81 -3.21
N GLU A 545 14.40 -11.66 -3.49
CA GLU A 545 15.39 -11.15 -2.54
C GLU A 545 15.08 -9.69 -2.17
N THR A 546 15.30 -9.33 -0.91
CA THR A 546 15.18 -7.94 -0.45
C THR A 546 16.42 -7.17 -0.85
N LEU A 547 16.25 -6.16 -1.72
CA LEU A 547 17.35 -5.31 -2.23
C LEU A 547 17.33 -3.88 -1.68
N VAL A 548 16.31 -3.56 -0.89
CA VAL A 548 16.13 -2.25 -0.26
C VAL A 548 15.80 -2.53 1.19
N TYR A 549 16.61 -2.03 2.12
CA TYR A 549 16.50 -2.39 3.53
C TYR A 549 15.87 -1.27 4.37
N SER A 550 15.62 -1.57 5.65
CA SER A 550 14.83 -0.70 6.53
C SER A 550 15.51 0.67 6.73
N ASP A 551 16.84 0.70 6.87
CA ASP A 551 17.58 1.96 7.06
C ASP A 551 17.67 2.79 5.78
N GLU A 552 17.80 2.14 4.64
CA GLU A 552 17.71 2.82 3.34
C GLU A 552 16.34 3.48 3.21
N VAL A 553 15.26 2.78 3.56
CA VAL A 553 13.90 3.32 3.55
C VAL A 553 13.77 4.52 4.47
N ARG A 554 14.42 4.56 5.64
CA ARG A 554 14.40 5.74 6.53
C ARG A 554 15.04 6.96 5.87
N ARG A 555 16.17 6.78 5.19
CA ARG A 555 16.98 7.86 4.60
C ARG A 555 16.54 8.27 3.19
N MET A 556 15.78 7.40 2.52
CA MET A 556 15.35 7.55 1.14
C MET A 556 14.57 8.83 0.89
N LYS A 557 14.94 9.52 -0.18
CA LYS A 557 14.28 10.74 -0.65
C LYS A 557 13.32 10.43 -1.80
N LEU A 558 12.23 11.19 -1.89
CA LEU A 558 11.18 10.96 -2.90
C LEU A 558 11.70 11.00 -4.35
N HIS A 559 12.68 11.85 -4.66
CA HIS A 559 13.21 11.98 -6.02
C HIS A 559 14.02 10.74 -6.47
N GLU A 560 14.52 9.94 -5.53
CA GLU A 560 15.32 8.75 -5.84
C GLU A 560 14.50 7.70 -6.61
N PHE A 561 13.17 7.65 -6.42
CA PHE A 561 12.28 6.79 -7.22
C PHE A 561 12.31 7.08 -8.73
N PHE A 562 12.74 8.28 -9.13
CA PHE A 562 12.71 8.73 -10.52
C PHE A 562 14.09 8.85 -11.15
N VAL A 563 15.14 9.03 -10.34
CA VAL A 563 16.50 9.31 -10.81
C VAL A 563 17.46 8.14 -10.56
N SER A 564 17.15 7.24 -9.63
CA SER A 564 17.98 6.09 -9.29
C SER A 564 17.36 4.76 -9.75
N ASP A 565 18.08 3.67 -9.50
CA ASP A 565 17.62 2.30 -9.72
C ASP A 565 16.63 1.81 -8.63
N LEU A 566 16.26 2.66 -7.68
CA LEU A 566 15.45 2.29 -6.52
C LEU A 566 14.11 1.62 -6.90
N ALA A 567 13.39 2.14 -7.91
CA ALA A 567 12.15 1.52 -8.38
C ALA A 567 12.37 0.08 -8.88
N TRP A 568 13.55 -0.16 -9.49
CA TRP A 568 13.96 -1.47 -9.97
C TRP A 568 14.27 -2.42 -8.80
N ARG A 569 15.06 -1.94 -7.83
CA ARG A 569 15.41 -2.69 -6.61
C ARG A 569 14.19 -3.00 -5.73
N ILE A 570 13.25 -2.07 -5.58
CA ILE A 570 11.99 -2.29 -4.82
C ILE A 570 11.11 -3.36 -5.49
N SER A 571 11.23 -3.57 -6.80
CA SER A 571 10.53 -4.65 -7.51
C SER A 571 11.36 -5.94 -7.57
N GLY A 572 12.41 -6.08 -6.76
CA GLY A 572 13.30 -7.25 -6.74
C GLY A 572 14.02 -7.50 -8.05
N ASN A 573 14.27 -6.44 -8.85
CA ASN A 573 14.83 -6.51 -10.20
C ASN A 573 14.03 -7.38 -11.20
N ALA A 574 12.75 -7.64 -10.93
CA ALA A 574 11.88 -8.43 -11.80
C ALA A 574 11.43 -7.62 -13.03
N THR A 575 12.21 -7.70 -14.12
CA THR A 575 12.00 -6.98 -15.40
C THR A 575 10.56 -7.07 -15.92
N SER A 576 9.97 -8.26 -15.87
CA SER A 576 8.61 -8.53 -16.38
C SER A 576 7.53 -7.79 -15.59
N LEU A 577 7.61 -7.79 -14.25
CA LEU A 577 6.66 -7.07 -13.38
C LEU A 577 6.78 -5.58 -13.58
N ILE A 578 8.00 -5.07 -13.75
CA ILE A 578 8.23 -3.65 -14.02
C ILE A 578 7.65 -3.29 -15.39
N ALA A 579 7.88 -4.10 -16.42
CA ALA A 579 7.30 -3.90 -17.74
C ALA A 579 5.76 -3.85 -17.71
N ILE A 580 5.12 -4.73 -16.93
CA ILE A 580 3.66 -4.73 -16.75
C ILE A 580 3.18 -3.46 -16.04
N LYS A 581 3.83 -3.06 -14.95
CA LYS A 581 3.51 -1.81 -14.22
C LYS A 581 3.65 -0.59 -15.14
N MET A 582 4.71 -0.55 -15.93
CA MET A 582 4.93 0.50 -16.93
C MET A 582 3.92 0.47 -18.07
N ALA A 583 3.51 -0.72 -18.53
CA ALA A 583 2.45 -0.88 -19.52
C ALA A 583 1.11 -0.36 -18.98
N VAL A 584 0.76 -0.66 -17.72
CA VAL A 584 -0.44 -0.12 -17.08
C VAL A 584 -0.38 1.41 -17.05
N LEU A 585 0.71 2.02 -16.60
CA LEU A 585 0.86 3.48 -16.61
C LEU A 585 0.75 4.06 -18.03
N GLY A 586 1.42 3.43 -19.00
CA GLY A 586 1.42 3.83 -20.41
C GLY A 586 0.04 3.75 -21.05
N ILE A 587 -0.72 2.68 -20.83
CA ILE A 587 -2.10 2.51 -21.32
C ILE A 587 -3.01 3.64 -20.82
N ASN A 588 -2.84 4.05 -19.57
CA ASN A 588 -3.58 5.17 -18.99
C ASN A 588 -3.12 6.55 -19.53
N LEU A 589 -1.91 6.65 -20.09
CA LEU A 589 -1.41 7.87 -20.74
C LEU A 589 -1.90 8.01 -22.20
N LEU A 590 -2.20 6.90 -22.88
CA LEU A 590 -2.65 6.90 -24.28
C LEU A 590 -3.83 7.84 -24.58
N PRO A 591 -4.88 7.95 -23.73
CA PRO A 591 -5.96 8.92 -23.96
C PRO A 591 -5.47 10.36 -24.09
N LEU A 592 -4.42 10.75 -23.35
CA LEU A 592 -3.80 12.06 -23.46
C LEU A 592 -3.07 12.22 -24.79
N LEU A 593 -2.28 11.24 -25.20
CA LEU A 593 -1.50 11.29 -26.44
C LEU A 593 -2.38 11.29 -27.70
N LEU A 594 -3.44 10.47 -27.69
CA LEU A 594 -4.35 10.27 -28.83
C LEU A 594 -5.47 11.31 -28.92
N SER A 595 -5.74 12.07 -27.86
CA SER A 595 -6.76 13.13 -27.89
C SER A 595 -6.28 14.35 -28.67
N ARG A 596 -7.16 14.88 -29.51
CA ARG A 596 -6.88 16.11 -30.25
C ARG A 596 -6.95 17.31 -29.30
N PRO A 597 -6.01 18.28 -29.42
CA PRO A 597 -6.12 19.53 -28.68
C PRO A 597 -7.38 20.28 -29.12
N LEU A 598 -8.04 20.92 -28.15
CA LEU A 598 -9.18 21.78 -28.39
C LEU A 598 -8.71 23.04 -29.17
N PRO A 599 -9.52 23.54 -30.11
CA PRO A 599 -9.15 24.69 -30.92
C PRO A 599 -8.93 25.93 -30.06
N VAL A 600 -7.95 26.75 -30.43
CA VAL A 600 -7.72 28.05 -29.80
C VAL A 600 -8.60 29.06 -30.51
N LEU A 601 -9.55 29.68 -29.81
CA LEU A 601 -10.27 30.82 -30.39
C LEU A 601 -9.27 31.95 -30.67
N ARG A 602 -9.13 32.32 -31.94
CA ARG A 602 -8.23 33.38 -32.41
C ARG A 602 -8.79 34.79 -32.24
N LYS A 603 -10.07 34.95 -31.90
CA LYS A 603 -10.71 36.26 -31.75
C LYS A 603 -11.65 36.31 -30.53
N PRO A 604 -11.56 37.33 -29.66
CA PRO A 604 -12.46 37.55 -28.53
C PRO A 604 -13.91 37.93 -28.93
N GLY A 605 -14.21 38.01 -30.23
CA GLY A 605 -15.53 38.42 -30.77
C GLY A 605 -16.51 37.28 -31.09
N GLU A 606 -16.09 36.00 -31.03
CA GLU A 606 -17.04 34.88 -31.00
C GLU A 606 -17.50 34.71 -29.55
N GLY A 607 -18.60 35.40 -29.21
CA GLY A 607 -19.02 35.68 -27.84
C GLY A 607 -19.03 34.48 -26.90
N LEU A 608 -18.41 34.67 -25.72
CA LEU A 608 -18.65 33.84 -24.54
C LEU A 608 -20.16 33.79 -24.29
N SER A 609 -20.70 32.60 -24.05
CA SER A 609 -22.10 32.47 -23.67
C SER A 609 -22.37 33.09 -22.29
N GLY A 610 -23.62 33.41 -21.95
CA GLY A 610 -23.98 34.04 -20.67
C GLY A 610 -23.42 33.29 -19.46
N VAL A 611 -23.42 31.95 -19.51
CA VAL A 611 -22.81 31.09 -18.48
C VAL A 611 -21.29 31.19 -18.44
N GLU A 612 -20.66 31.25 -19.60
CA GLU A 612 -19.21 31.39 -19.70
C GLU A 612 -18.73 32.76 -19.24
N GLN A 613 -19.53 33.81 -19.48
CA GLN A 613 -19.29 35.15 -18.96
C GLN A 613 -19.45 35.20 -17.44
N ALA A 614 -20.55 34.68 -16.91
CA ALA A 614 -20.82 34.65 -15.47
C ALA A 614 -19.73 33.90 -14.69
N LEU A 615 -19.35 32.72 -15.18
CA LEU A 615 -18.34 31.88 -14.51
C LEU A 615 -16.90 32.28 -14.84
N GLY A 616 -16.69 33.19 -15.81
CA GLY A 616 -15.35 33.57 -16.29
C GLY A 616 -14.57 32.43 -16.93
N VAL A 617 -15.26 31.47 -17.57
CA VAL A 617 -14.65 30.24 -18.10
C VAL A 617 -15.17 29.95 -19.50
N HIS A 618 -14.26 29.63 -20.44
CA HIS A 618 -14.64 29.17 -21.77
C HIS A 618 -14.75 27.63 -21.80
N ALA A 619 -15.95 27.09 -21.58
CA ALA A 619 -16.18 25.66 -21.36
C ALA A 619 -15.68 24.76 -22.51
N ALA A 620 -15.71 25.28 -23.75
CA ALA A 620 -15.19 24.57 -24.93
C ALA A 620 -13.66 24.43 -24.97
N ASN A 621 -12.91 25.27 -24.25
CA ASN A 621 -11.44 25.28 -24.24
C ASN A 621 -10.86 24.69 -22.94
N VAL A 622 -11.71 24.36 -21.95
CA VAL A 622 -11.28 23.70 -20.72
C VAL A 622 -11.03 22.22 -20.98
N GLY A 623 -9.74 21.86 -21.08
CA GLY A 623 -9.27 20.47 -21.05
C GLY A 623 -9.47 19.79 -19.68
N GLY A 624 -8.90 18.59 -19.53
CA GLY A 624 -8.98 17.82 -18.29
C GLY A 624 -9.63 16.44 -18.45
N LEU A 625 -9.90 15.80 -17.30
CA LEU A 625 -10.61 14.53 -17.22
C LEU A 625 -12.11 14.70 -17.46
N GLY A 626 -12.72 13.67 -18.06
CA GLY A 626 -14.14 13.61 -18.37
C GLY A 626 -14.43 13.91 -19.83
N LYS A 627 -15.20 13.02 -20.47
CA LYS A 627 -15.66 13.18 -21.85
C LYS A 627 -17.18 13.32 -21.88
N SER A 628 -17.64 14.43 -22.43
CA SER A 628 -19.04 14.83 -22.52
C SER A 628 -19.23 15.83 -23.66
N LEU A 629 -20.46 15.92 -24.16
CA LEU A 629 -20.88 17.01 -25.02
C LEU A 629 -20.92 18.31 -24.20
N VAL A 630 -20.25 19.35 -24.70
CA VAL A 630 -20.14 20.62 -23.97
C VAL A 630 -21.48 21.36 -23.96
N TYR A 631 -22.07 21.48 -25.15
CA TYR A 631 -23.32 22.20 -25.35
C TYR A 631 -24.38 21.33 -26.01
N ILE A 632 -25.63 21.64 -25.67
CA ILE A 632 -26.82 21.24 -26.41
C ILE A 632 -26.97 22.23 -27.57
N HIS A 633 -27.23 21.73 -28.78
CA HIS A 633 -27.40 22.55 -29.98
C HIS A 633 -28.83 22.37 -30.52
N SER A 634 -29.40 23.42 -31.10
CA SER A 634 -30.61 23.35 -31.93
C SER A 634 -30.23 23.41 -33.40
N ASP A 635 -30.93 22.62 -34.21
CA ASP A 635 -30.88 22.74 -35.67
C ASP A 635 -31.97 23.75 -36.07
N LEU A 636 -31.62 24.78 -36.86
CA LEU A 636 -32.62 25.67 -37.45
C LEU A 636 -33.30 24.91 -38.59
N GLU A 637 -34.62 24.70 -38.52
CA GLU A 637 -35.37 24.37 -39.73
C GLU A 637 -35.32 25.61 -40.64
N SER A 638 -34.76 25.44 -41.83
CA SER A 638 -34.78 26.43 -42.90
C SER A 638 -36.23 26.76 -43.23
N SER A 639 -36.75 27.85 -42.68
CA SER A 639 -38.07 28.36 -43.05
C SER A 639 -38.13 28.52 -44.57
N ALA A 640 -39.08 27.82 -45.17
CA ALA A 640 -39.24 27.75 -46.61
C ALA A 640 -39.67 29.11 -47.16
N ALA A 641 -38.76 29.83 -47.83
CA ALA A 641 -39.03 30.65 -49.02
C ALA A 641 -37.77 31.43 -49.44
N SER A 642 -36.94 30.84 -50.30
CA SER A 642 -36.31 31.56 -51.42
C SER A 642 -35.52 30.59 -52.28
N THR A 643 -36.10 30.25 -53.43
CA THR A 643 -35.43 29.61 -54.55
C THR A 643 -34.28 30.49 -55.06
N SER A 644 -33.05 30.19 -54.66
CA SER A 644 -31.86 30.42 -55.49
C SER A 644 -30.68 29.62 -54.96
N ALA A 645 -29.96 28.98 -55.88
CA ALA A 645 -28.90 28.03 -55.63
C ALA A 645 -27.66 28.68 -54.99
N VAL A 646 -27.26 28.16 -53.82
CA VAL A 646 -25.89 27.89 -53.31
C VAL A 646 -26.11 27.54 -51.84
N ALA A 647 -25.91 26.27 -51.46
CA ALA A 647 -26.18 25.79 -50.10
C ALA A 647 -25.09 26.25 -49.11
N PRO A 648 -25.40 26.99 -48.03
CA PRO A 648 -24.64 26.90 -46.79
C PRO A 648 -25.18 25.72 -45.97
N ALA A 649 -24.29 24.93 -45.39
CA ALA A 649 -24.66 23.92 -44.39
C ALA A 649 -25.45 24.57 -43.23
N PRO A 650 -26.44 23.90 -42.63
CA PRO A 650 -27.25 24.48 -41.57
C PRO A 650 -26.38 24.92 -40.38
N ALA A 651 -26.49 26.18 -39.99
CA ALA A 651 -25.76 26.73 -38.86
C ALA A 651 -26.37 26.18 -37.55
N LYS A 652 -25.63 25.32 -36.85
CA LYS A 652 -26.00 24.81 -35.52
C LYS A 652 -25.62 25.83 -34.46
N TRP A 653 -26.56 26.28 -33.62
CA TRP A 653 -26.29 27.31 -32.61
C TRP A 653 -26.23 26.70 -31.21
N LYS A 654 -25.39 27.25 -30.33
CA LYS A 654 -25.22 26.79 -28.94
C LYS A 654 -26.44 27.21 -28.12
N VAL A 655 -27.19 26.25 -27.57
CA VAL A 655 -28.42 26.53 -26.82
C VAL A 655 -28.16 26.55 -25.31
N ALA A 656 -27.42 25.57 -24.79
CA ALA A 656 -27.19 25.47 -23.35
C ALA A 656 -25.93 24.67 -23.01
N LEU A 657 -25.28 25.02 -21.90
CA LEU A 657 -24.24 24.22 -21.25
C LEU A 657 -24.87 22.97 -20.63
N THR A 658 -24.28 21.79 -20.82
CA THR A 658 -24.85 20.55 -20.26
C THR A 658 -24.69 20.47 -18.73
N SER A 659 -25.63 19.76 -18.08
CA SER A 659 -25.60 19.52 -16.63
C SER A 659 -24.29 18.90 -16.15
N TYR A 660 -23.72 17.96 -16.93
CA TYR A 660 -22.42 17.36 -16.61
C TYR A 660 -21.26 18.37 -16.69
N GLU A 661 -21.22 19.25 -17.70
CA GLU A 661 -20.16 20.25 -17.78
C GLU A 661 -20.20 21.23 -16.62
N LEU A 662 -21.40 21.63 -16.17
CA LEU A 662 -21.55 22.51 -15.00
C LEU A 662 -20.86 21.90 -13.77
N VAL A 663 -21.13 20.62 -13.50
CA VAL A 663 -20.50 19.86 -12.42
C VAL A 663 -19.00 19.70 -12.62
N ARG A 664 -18.57 19.36 -13.84
CA ARG A 664 -17.15 19.20 -14.22
C ARG A 664 -16.35 20.49 -14.01
N LEU A 665 -16.98 21.65 -14.22
CA LEU A 665 -16.40 22.96 -13.95
C LEU A 665 -16.34 23.30 -12.46
N GLY A 666 -16.94 22.48 -11.61
CA GLY A 666 -16.91 22.60 -10.15
C GLY A 666 -18.15 23.28 -9.56
N TYR A 667 -19.24 23.38 -10.31
CA TYR A 667 -20.45 24.10 -9.91
C TYR A 667 -21.68 23.18 -9.80
N VAL A 668 -22.57 23.50 -8.86
CA VAL A 668 -23.85 22.82 -8.63
C VAL A 668 -24.97 23.84 -8.45
N VAL A 669 -26.21 23.41 -8.68
CA VAL A 669 -27.40 24.23 -8.45
C VAL A 669 -27.96 23.93 -7.06
N TYR A 670 -28.07 24.96 -6.22
CA TYR A 670 -28.56 24.88 -4.85
C TYR A 670 -29.98 25.45 -4.75
N GLY A 671 -30.91 24.64 -4.22
CA GLY A 671 -32.32 25.01 -4.06
C GLY A 671 -33.05 25.31 -5.38
N GLY A 672 -32.47 24.94 -6.52
CA GLY A 672 -32.99 25.30 -7.85
C GLY A 672 -32.85 26.79 -8.21
N ARG A 673 -32.19 27.60 -7.36
CA ARG A 673 -32.16 29.08 -7.47
C ARG A 673 -30.77 29.66 -7.56
N TYR A 674 -29.76 29.00 -7.01
CA TYR A 674 -28.40 29.53 -6.94
C TYR A 674 -27.41 28.57 -7.59
N VAL A 675 -26.47 29.06 -8.39
CA VAL A 675 -25.27 28.31 -8.79
C VAL A 675 -24.16 28.65 -7.83
N LEU A 676 -23.52 27.62 -7.27
CA LEU A 676 -22.42 27.77 -6.33
C LEU A 676 -21.34 26.71 -6.59
N SER A 677 -20.10 27.02 -6.21
CA SER A 677 -19.01 26.06 -6.37
C SER A 677 -19.04 24.98 -5.30
N PHE A 678 -18.43 23.82 -5.54
CA PHE A 678 -18.32 22.74 -4.55
C PHE A 678 -17.69 23.22 -3.24
N GLU A 679 -16.71 24.12 -3.29
CA GLU A 679 -16.06 24.66 -2.09
C GLU A 679 -17.03 25.50 -1.24
N HIS A 680 -17.82 26.36 -1.89
CA HIS A 680 -18.82 27.16 -1.19
C HIS A 680 -19.96 26.28 -0.66
N TRP A 681 -20.31 25.21 -1.38
CA TRP A 681 -21.26 24.23 -0.88
C TRP A 681 -20.76 23.50 0.37
N ASP A 682 -19.51 23.05 0.37
CA ASP A 682 -18.88 22.39 1.53
C ASP A 682 -18.89 23.31 2.76
N LEU A 683 -18.65 24.61 2.55
CA LEU A 683 -18.72 25.62 3.62
C LEU A 683 -20.15 25.73 4.18
N VAL A 684 -21.14 25.80 3.30
CA VAL A 684 -22.56 25.90 3.66
C VAL A 684 -23.02 24.63 4.40
N SER A 685 -22.60 23.45 3.94
CA SER A 685 -23.01 22.17 4.53
C SER A 685 -22.31 21.88 5.85
N SER A 686 -20.99 22.13 5.95
CA SER A 686 -20.23 21.92 7.19
C SER A 686 -20.68 22.81 8.35
N MET A 687 -21.09 24.04 8.04
CA MET A 687 -21.56 25.00 9.04
C MET A 687 -22.99 24.74 9.52
N ILE A 688 -23.68 23.71 9.01
CA ILE A 688 -25.13 23.56 9.26
C ILE A 688 -25.50 23.41 10.74
N LEU A 689 -24.71 22.63 11.50
CA LEU A 689 -24.92 22.41 12.94
C LEU A 689 -24.56 23.65 13.77
N LEU A 690 -23.86 24.61 13.16
CA LEU A 690 -23.39 25.84 13.79
C LEU A 690 -24.16 27.08 13.32
N ARG A 691 -25.15 26.91 12.41
CA ARG A 691 -25.95 28.02 11.85
C ARG A 691 -26.75 28.79 12.91
N ASP A 692 -27.15 28.12 13.99
CA ASP A 692 -27.90 28.73 15.08
C ASP A 692 -27.00 29.48 16.08
N PHE A 693 -25.67 29.31 16.02
CA PHE A 693 -24.70 30.02 16.84
C PHE A 693 -24.21 31.28 16.09
N GLN A 694 -25.11 32.25 15.96
CA GLN A 694 -25.20 33.29 14.93
C GLN A 694 -24.07 34.34 14.75
N HIS A 695 -22.94 34.33 15.46
CA HIS A 695 -22.04 35.51 15.42
C HIS A 695 -20.52 35.27 15.33
N LEU A 696 -20.04 34.03 15.33
CA LEU A 696 -18.59 33.82 15.49
C LEU A 696 -17.77 33.88 14.17
N TRP A 697 -18.40 33.79 12.98
CA TRP A 697 -17.66 33.62 11.72
C TRP A 697 -18.29 34.41 10.55
N ASN A 698 -17.65 35.50 10.09
CA ASN A 698 -18.03 36.29 8.90
C ASN A 698 -17.64 35.55 7.59
N GLN A 699 -18.00 34.28 7.49
CA GLN A 699 -17.78 33.48 6.31
C GLN A 699 -18.85 33.79 5.25
N ARG A 700 -18.40 33.96 4.00
CA ARG A 700 -19.24 34.35 2.87
C ARG A 700 -19.07 33.37 1.73
N VAL A 701 -20.14 33.21 0.96
CA VAL A 701 -20.20 32.38 -0.23
C VAL A 701 -20.59 33.18 -1.44
N LEU A 702 -19.91 32.89 -2.55
CA LEU A 702 -20.23 33.45 -3.86
C LEU A 702 -21.34 32.60 -4.50
N VAL A 703 -22.45 33.25 -4.87
CA VAL A 703 -23.58 32.60 -5.54
C VAL A 703 -23.99 33.38 -6.78
N PHE A 704 -24.45 32.68 -7.81
CA PHE A 704 -25.09 33.27 -8.99
C PHE A 704 -26.57 32.94 -9.00
N VAL A 705 -27.44 33.92 -9.27
CA VAL A 705 -28.89 33.69 -9.32
C VAL A 705 -29.27 33.01 -10.63
N LEU A 706 -30.22 32.07 -10.56
CA LEU A 706 -30.85 31.45 -11.72
C LEU A 706 -32.23 32.03 -11.95
N HIS A 707 -32.50 32.46 -13.17
CA HIS A 707 -33.80 32.94 -13.62
C HIS A 707 -34.43 31.93 -14.58
N ASN A 708 -35.70 31.56 -14.32
CA ASN A 708 -36.49 30.79 -15.28
C ASN A 708 -37.07 31.75 -16.33
N ASP A 709 -36.91 31.42 -17.61
CA ASP A 709 -37.43 32.23 -18.71
C ASP A 709 -38.97 32.42 -18.62
N ASP A 710 -39.69 31.49 -17.96
CA ASP A 710 -41.15 31.51 -17.79
C ASP A 710 -41.66 32.60 -16.80
N GLU A 711 -40.80 33.16 -15.94
CA GLU A 711 -41.19 34.23 -15.00
C GLU A 711 -40.97 35.65 -15.58
N SER A 712 -40.29 35.76 -16.71
CA SER A 712 -39.97 37.03 -17.37
C SER A 712 -40.93 37.43 -18.49
N GLN A 713 -42.01 36.68 -18.70
CA GLN A 713 -42.99 36.92 -19.78
C GLN A 713 -44.23 37.71 -19.34
N ASP A 714 -44.11 38.54 -18.30
CA ASP A 714 -45.06 39.62 -18.00
C ASP A 714 -44.51 40.95 -18.56
N ALA A 715 -44.52 41.08 -19.90
CA ALA A 715 -44.72 42.31 -20.67
C ALA A 715 -44.34 42.09 -22.16
N GLN A 716 -45.36 42.00 -23.01
CA GLN A 716 -45.33 42.27 -24.46
C GLN A 716 -44.39 41.43 -25.34
N ASP A 717 -44.87 40.27 -25.79
CA ASP A 717 -45.23 40.06 -27.20
C ASP A 717 -45.51 38.57 -27.42
N ALA A 718 -46.80 38.26 -27.61
CA ALA A 718 -47.28 36.93 -27.94
C ALA A 718 -47.46 36.82 -29.44
N GLN A 719 -46.44 36.34 -30.16
CA GLN A 719 -46.58 35.71 -31.48
C GLN A 719 -45.29 35.00 -31.86
N ASP A 720 -45.19 33.72 -31.50
CA ASP A 720 -44.85 32.62 -32.41
C ASP A 720 -44.56 31.35 -31.60
N GLY A 721 -45.33 30.30 -31.90
CA GLY A 721 -45.24 29.01 -31.23
C GLY A 721 -44.02 28.24 -31.71
N GLU A 722 -42.90 28.39 -31.00
CA GLU A 722 -41.71 27.56 -31.16
C GLU A 722 -41.56 26.65 -29.92
N LEU A 723 -41.27 25.36 -30.12
CA LEU A 723 -41.17 24.34 -29.07
C LEU A 723 -40.14 24.71 -27.98
N GLY A 724 -40.60 25.39 -26.93
CA GLY A 724 -39.78 25.87 -25.83
C GLY A 724 -39.20 24.74 -24.98
N LEU A 725 -37.90 24.45 -25.15
CA LEU A 725 -37.08 23.99 -24.02
C LEU A 725 -37.08 25.13 -22.99
N GLY A 726 -37.94 25.06 -21.96
CA GLY A 726 -37.94 26.03 -20.85
C GLY A 726 -36.52 26.25 -20.31
N GLY A 727 -35.95 27.42 -20.62
CA GLY A 727 -34.56 27.76 -20.39
C GLY A 727 -34.33 28.35 -19.01
N VAL A 728 -33.13 28.18 -18.47
CA VAL A 728 -32.67 28.91 -17.27
C VAL A 728 -31.46 29.71 -17.65
N ARG A 729 -31.47 30.98 -17.29
CA ARG A 729 -30.34 31.88 -17.44
C ARG A 729 -29.67 32.09 -16.10
N ILE A 730 -28.34 32.15 -16.11
CA ILE A 730 -27.55 32.52 -14.94
C ILE A 730 -27.31 34.01 -14.97
N ASP A 731 -27.40 34.64 -13.81
CA ASP A 731 -27.04 36.04 -13.64
C ASP A 731 -25.54 36.23 -13.89
N ARG A 732 -25.18 37.37 -14.49
CA ARG A 732 -23.78 37.69 -14.81
C ARG A 732 -23.03 38.19 -13.59
N ASP A 733 -23.73 38.87 -12.69
CA ASP A 733 -23.14 39.45 -11.50
C ASP A 733 -23.30 38.49 -10.30
N PRO A 734 -22.20 38.02 -9.70
CA PRO A 734 -22.30 37.16 -8.53
C PRO A 734 -22.67 37.97 -7.28
N HIS A 735 -23.41 37.33 -6.38
CA HIS A 735 -23.70 37.86 -5.05
C HIS A 735 -22.82 37.19 -3.99
N MET A 736 -22.27 37.99 -3.07
CA MET A 736 -21.61 37.50 -1.87
C MET A 736 -22.61 37.47 -0.72
N LEU A 737 -23.06 36.28 -0.36
CA LEU A 737 -23.98 36.07 0.76
C LEU A 737 -23.22 35.54 1.97
N ARG A 738 -23.64 35.90 3.18
CA ARG A 738 -23.13 35.24 4.39
C ARG A 738 -23.75 33.85 4.51
N VAL A 739 -23.06 32.91 5.17
CA VAL A 739 -23.57 31.54 5.34
C VAL A 739 -24.88 31.49 6.15
N ASP A 740 -25.08 32.46 7.04
CA ASP A 740 -26.29 32.68 7.85
C ASP A 740 -27.36 33.54 7.15
N ASP A 741 -27.19 33.88 5.86
CA ASP A 741 -28.18 34.66 5.13
C ASP A 741 -29.52 33.89 5.05
N PRO A 742 -30.66 34.51 5.42
CA PRO A 742 -31.96 33.85 5.41
C PRO A 742 -32.34 33.25 4.06
N ARG A 743 -31.84 33.79 2.94
CA ARG A 743 -32.04 33.25 1.60
C ARG A 743 -31.42 31.85 1.42
N LEU A 744 -30.29 31.60 2.06
CA LEU A 744 -29.61 30.29 2.05
C LEU A 744 -30.17 29.34 3.13
N LEU A 745 -30.61 29.88 4.26
CA LEU A 745 -31.20 29.10 5.36
C LEU A 745 -32.54 28.44 4.98
N CYS A 746 -33.34 29.10 4.14
CA CYS A 746 -34.60 28.56 3.63
C CYS A 746 -34.42 27.35 2.68
N ILE A 747 -33.20 27.07 2.23
CA ILE A 747 -32.90 25.96 1.33
C ILE A 747 -32.27 24.82 2.14
N PRO A 748 -32.84 23.61 2.11
CA PRO A 748 -32.22 22.42 2.71
C PRO A 748 -30.84 22.15 2.07
N PHE A 749 -29.82 21.86 2.88
CA PHE A 749 -28.45 21.71 2.37
C PHE A 749 -28.28 20.57 1.35
N TRP A 750 -29.15 19.55 1.43
CA TRP A 750 -29.19 18.40 0.52
C TRP A 750 -29.95 18.68 -0.79
N GLN A 751 -30.60 19.84 -0.93
CA GLN A 751 -31.34 20.21 -2.13
C GLN A 751 -30.40 20.68 -3.25
N LEU A 752 -29.57 19.75 -3.72
CA LEU A 752 -28.66 19.93 -4.85
C LEU A 752 -29.31 19.39 -6.14
N SER A 753 -29.16 20.15 -7.21
CA SER A 753 -29.51 19.71 -8.56
C SER A 753 -28.48 20.22 -9.59
N THR A 754 -28.67 19.80 -10.82
CA THR A 754 -27.99 20.27 -12.02
C THR A 754 -29.04 20.49 -13.09
N ARG A 755 -28.84 21.51 -13.91
CA ARG A 755 -29.70 21.78 -15.06
C ARG A 755 -28.83 22.29 -16.19
N ALA A 756 -29.27 22.04 -17.43
CA ALA A 756 -28.67 22.69 -18.56
C ALA A 756 -28.95 24.20 -18.48
N ILE A 757 -27.89 25.03 -18.50
CA ILE A 757 -28.01 26.49 -18.36
C ILE A 757 -27.84 27.12 -19.74
N ARG A 758 -28.77 27.99 -20.13
CA ARG A 758 -28.85 28.58 -21.47
C ARG A 758 -27.63 29.46 -21.74
N CYS A 759 -27.08 29.31 -22.94
CA CYS A 759 -25.93 30.07 -23.44
C CYS A 759 -26.32 31.49 -23.83
#